data_AF-A0A0D2ER80-F1
#
_entry.id   AF-A0A0D2ER80-F1
#
_cell.length_a   1.000
_cell.length_b   1.000
_cell.length_c   1.000
_cell.angle_alpha   90.00
_cell.angle_beta   90.00
_cell.angle_gamma   90.00
#
_symmetry.space_group_name_H-M   'P 1'
#
loop_
_entity.id
_entity.type
_entity.pdbx_description
1 polymer ?
#
loop_
_entity_poly.entity_id
_entity_poly.type
_entity_poly.pdbx_seq_one_letter_code
_entity_poly.pdbx_strand_id
1 'polypeptide(L)'
;MATSRLMSDLNDSNPKQDTSKDTPRSECRPNQAAIYDRSLGMQFDGHTNALSPARSAKVGLLEVFRSLCLPFIMASTLTAVLFWSSALAVSLPVNLHVKRVIDSGLANIHVSYDEPIQSEVVVTYGPCKAKGPAEAHHLVGRAEHCNHDRLLWKVPDTAPTGQCLSAWNSKNSLIGRSAPILLAPNVKTTRRRLRKRQADFSVAMDNSSGIDAEGPWFDGVALLKNKQISAVNARAAKSKEIAIVGGGMAGLMTWLALNQSGLTNLSIIEASQRLGGRVHTAYFGDPSDRQYQEMGPMRFPLSITSSETNETLQIQDHRIVFDLAAEVNRLNHNNTNFTVNFIKWYQTSPNGLYYVNGSRLPNGKSPTVSQVRSNASLAGISSVEDDPRLAELNTRIENVMDNETFIAQMAKNVYMAHKTFLDTGLGGIGGDDWSEFAYVHNYLKYALNDTFVALGDPGSESFWDNLYESMYFSATDWRTIDGGLTRLPSAFHPLIDGITHMNRKVQRIEFNESSQRVTLQWKSKALDRTFQNASYDLAVVTAPLALVRTWRLPGFSDLLQMAIDTYPYEQVCKVALQFKSRFWEHSALPIYGSCSTTTDIPGIGSICYPSYDINSTAMGVMLASYTSSDSGLRWASIPQNVHVQYVVDAMAEIHGDVVYDQYTGNYNRRCWVLDQYETISWASPDAGMRKAFIPAFFKTEKGVVMSGEGTSYTSSWIASALESGVRAATQVLLELGLVDEAKDVVNKWMARWIDV
;
A
#
# COMPACT_ATOMS: atom_id res chain seq x y z
N MET A 1 26.29 -50.23 3.96
CA MET A 1 26.08 -51.68 4.10
C MET A 1 24.82 -52.07 3.31
N ALA A 2 24.96 -53.08 2.45
CA ALA A 2 23.99 -54.02 1.87
C ALA A 2 22.55 -53.51 1.54
N THR A 3 22.12 -53.35 0.28
CA THR A 3 21.74 -54.32 -0.79
C THR A 3 20.48 -55.16 -0.58
N SER A 4 19.72 -55.28 -1.68
CA SER A 4 18.67 -56.27 -2.07
C SER A 4 17.24 -55.70 -2.06
N ARG A 5 16.32 -56.01 -2.99
CA ARG A 5 16.22 -56.81 -4.24
C ARG A 5 14.83 -56.44 -4.82
N LEU A 6 14.68 -56.07 -6.11
CA LEU A 6 14.48 -56.88 -7.34
C LEU A 6 13.02 -57.25 -7.65
N MET A 7 12.73 -57.24 -8.97
CA MET A 7 11.59 -57.74 -9.77
C MET A 7 10.46 -56.74 -10.10
N SER A 8 9.85 -56.74 -11.29
CA SER A 8 10.21 -56.89 -12.73
C SER A 8 8.87 -56.92 -13.51
N ASP A 9 8.95 -56.72 -14.83
CA ASP A 9 7.95 -57.00 -15.90
C ASP A 9 7.03 -55.81 -16.27
N LEU A 10 7.18 -55.14 -17.44
CA LEU A 10 7.14 -55.51 -18.88
C LEU A 10 5.73 -55.78 -19.43
N ASN A 11 5.20 -54.82 -20.21
CA ASN A 11 4.71 -54.94 -21.61
C ASN A 11 3.89 -53.68 -21.97
N ASP A 12 4.32 -52.83 -22.91
CA ASP A 12 4.20 -52.92 -24.38
C ASP A 12 2.76 -52.84 -24.91
N SER A 13 2.41 -51.69 -25.54
CA SER A 13 1.67 -51.60 -26.82
C SER A 13 1.17 -50.17 -27.12
N ASN A 14 1.90 -49.45 -27.98
CA ASN A 14 1.31 -48.59 -29.04
C ASN A 14 1.09 -49.51 -30.28
N PRO A 15 0.40 -49.18 -31.40
CA PRO A 15 0.10 -47.85 -31.95
C PRO A 15 -1.29 -47.71 -32.66
N LYS A 16 -1.60 -46.53 -33.21
CA LYS A 16 -2.02 -46.35 -34.63
C LYS A 16 -2.27 -44.89 -35.03
N GLN A 17 -1.70 -44.54 -36.19
CA GLN A 17 -1.94 -43.36 -37.03
C GLN A 17 -3.17 -43.57 -37.95
N ASP A 18 -3.81 -42.48 -38.40
CA ASP A 18 -4.14 -42.19 -39.82
C ASP A 18 -4.65 -40.73 -39.93
N THR A 19 -4.02 -39.80 -40.68
CA THR A 19 -4.22 -39.39 -42.11
C THR A 19 -5.67 -38.99 -42.46
N SER A 20 -6.08 -38.00 -43.29
CA SER A 20 -5.54 -37.03 -44.27
C SER A 20 -6.71 -36.05 -44.61
N LYS A 21 -6.57 -34.76 -45.02
CA LYS A 21 -6.52 -34.17 -46.40
C LYS A 21 -6.91 -32.67 -46.29
N ASP A 22 -6.11 -31.70 -46.77
CA ASP A 22 -6.22 -30.94 -48.05
C ASP A 22 -7.58 -30.22 -48.27
N THR A 23 -7.80 -28.96 -48.71
CA THR A 23 -7.11 -27.70 -49.18
C THR A 23 -8.28 -26.72 -49.60
N PRO A 24 -8.15 -25.53 -50.25
CA PRO A 24 -7.19 -24.39 -50.24
C PRO A 24 -7.86 -22.95 -50.27
N ARG A 25 -7.01 -21.90 -50.43
CA ARG A 25 -7.23 -20.49 -50.90
C ARG A 25 -7.45 -19.42 -49.80
N SER A 26 -6.90 -18.20 -49.84
CA SER A 26 -6.20 -17.42 -50.89
C SER A 26 -5.37 -16.28 -50.27
N GLU A 27 -4.29 -15.92 -50.97
CA GLU A 27 -3.37 -14.79 -50.73
C GLU A 27 -4.03 -13.40 -50.89
N CYS A 28 -3.42 -12.38 -50.27
CA CYS A 28 -3.14 -11.07 -50.90
C CYS A 28 -2.13 -10.26 -50.08
N ARG A 29 -0.95 -10.01 -50.65
CA ARG A 29 -0.02 -8.91 -50.29
C ARG A 29 -0.45 -7.63 -51.04
N PRO A 30 0.05 -6.45 -50.64
CA PRO A 30 1.01 -5.82 -51.54
C PRO A 30 2.21 -5.09 -50.89
N ASN A 31 3.28 -5.15 -51.68
CA ASN A 31 4.50 -4.38 -51.88
C ASN A 31 4.90 -3.12 -51.08
N GLN A 32 6.23 -3.08 -50.93
CA GLN A 32 7.19 -2.03 -50.63
C GLN A 32 7.07 -0.74 -51.46
N ALA A 33 7.54 0.39 -50.88
CA ALA A 33 8.55 1.26 -51.50
C ALA A 33 9.23 2.15 -50.43
N ALA A 34 10.55 2.30 -50.56
CA ALA A 34 11.44 3.15 -49.77
C ALA A 34 11.53 4.57 -50.35
N ILE A 35 12.13 5.53 -49.62
CA ILE A 35 13.11 6.53 -50.09
C ILE A 35 13.66 7.36 -48.90
N TYR A 36 14.97 7.67 -49.01
CA TYR A 36 15.88 8.60 -48.29
C TYR A 36 15.28 10.00 -47.95
N ASP A 37 15.81 10.89 -47.10
CA ASP A 37 17.20 11.33 -46.85
C ASP A 37 17.27 12.30 -45.62
N ARG A 38 18.50 12.50 -45.11
CA ARG A 38 19.19 13.68 -44.47
C ARG A 38 18.40 14.99 -44.20
N SER A 39 18.77 15.94 -43.33
CA SER A 39 19.82 16.22 -42.32
C SER A 39 19.70 17.71 -41.94
N LEU A 40 20.14 18.13 -40.73
CA LEU A 40 20.59 19.51 -40.35
C LEU A 40 19.54 20.64 -40.43
N GLY A 41 19.48 21.68 -39.60
CA GLY A 41 20.31 22.20 -38.51
C GLY A 41 19.84 23.63 -38.18
N MET A 42 20.30 24.14 -37.03
CA MET A 42 20.47 25.55 -36.63
C MET A 42 19.27 26.48 -36.35
N GLN A 43 19.16 26.84 -35.05
CA GLN A 43 19.26 28.19 -34.46
C GLN A 43 18.83 29.42 -35.28
N PHE A 44 18.06 30.31 -34.64
CA PHE A 44 18.45 31.72 -34.44
C PHE A 44 17.64 32.39 -33.31
N ASP A 45 18.36 33.22 -32.55
CA ASP A 45 17.94 34.14 -31.48
C ASP A 45 17.03 35.29 -31.96
N GLY A 46 16.40 35.99 -31.00
CA GLY A 46 16.11 37.42 -31.20
C GLY A 46 15.01 38.06 -30.35
N HIS A 47 15.43 38.65 -29.22
CA HIS A 47 15.14 40.04 -28.81
C HIS A 47 13.74 40.51 -28.31
N THR A 48 13.71 40.71 -26.98
CA THR A 48 13.49 41.97 -26.21
C THR A 48 12.20 42.80 -26.28
N ASN A 49 11.77 43.17 -25.05
CA ASN A 49 11.33 44.49 -24.56
C ASN A 49 9.83 44.87 -24.51
N ALA A 50 9.32 44.89 -23.27
CA ALA A 50 9.05 46.11 -22.48
C ALA A 50 7.59 46.57 -22.23
N LEU A 51 7.43 47.03 -20.97
CA LEU A 51 6.55 48.09 -20.44
C LEU A 51 5.12 47.77 -19.96
N SER A 52 5.00 47.79 -18.63
CA SER A 52 3.82 48.20 -17.84
C SER A 52 3.56 49.72 -17.95
N PRO A 53 2.42 50.31 -17.49
CA PRO A 53 2.20 50.48 -16.04
C PRO A 53 0.74 50.59 -15.50
N ALA A 54 0.64 50.37 -14.18
CA ALA A 54 -0.10 51.11 -13.13
C ALA A 54 -1.65 51.25 -13.05
N ARG A 55 -2.17 50.67 -11.94
CA ARG A 55 -2.99 51.24 -10.82
C ARG A 55 -4.23 52.11 -11.07
N SER A 56 -5.34 51.76 -10.40
CA SER A 56 -6.00 52.62 -9.38
C SER A 56 -7.07 51.86 -8.58
N ALA A 57 -7.36 52.33 -7.36
CA ALA A 57 -8.14 51.73 -6.27
C ALA A 57 -9.35 52.60 -5.86
N LYS A 58 -10.32 52.01 -5.12
CA LYS A 58 -11.24 52.55 -4.07
C LYS A 58 -12.40 51.53 -3.90
N VAL A 59 -12.69 50.87 -2.78
CA VAL A 59 -13.00 51.21 -1.36
C VAL A 59 -14.40 51.80 -1.12
N GLY A 60 -15.18 51.12 -0.24
CA GLY A 60 -16.41 51.57 0.44
C GLY A 60 -17.39 50.41 0.71
N LEU A 61 -17.23 49.60 1.78
CA LEU A 61 -17.79 49.69 3.16
C LEU A 61 -19.35 49.66 3.27
N LEU A 62 -19.89 48.56 3.84
CA LEU A 62 -20.63 48.45 5.13
C LEU A 62 -22.15 48.81 5.02
N GLU A 63 -23.15 48.20 5.67
CA GLU A 63 -23.25 47.33 6.85
C GLU A 63 -24.69 46.72 6.95
N VAL A 64 -24.79 45.45 7.36
CA VAL A 64 -25.69 44.80 8.37
C VAL A 64 -27.14 45.30 8.61
N PHE A 65 -28.15 44.41 8.54
CA PHE A 65 -28.95 43.91 9.70
C PHE A 65 -30.05 42.88 9.34
N ARG A 66 -30.06 41.79 10.13
CA ARG A 66 -31.12 40.86 10.61
C ARG A 66 -32.59 41.31 10.42
N SER A 67 -33.65 40.48 10.50
CA SER A 67 -33.92 39.04 10.60
C SER A 67 -35.45 38.92 10.83
N LEU A 68 -36.00 37.73 10.57
CA LEU A 68 -37.23 37.13 11.14
C LEU A 68 -38.65 37.50 10.61
N CYS A 69 -39.23 36.45 9.99
CA CYS A 69 -40.51 35.79 10.29
C CYS A 69 -41.87 36.42 9.90
N LEU A 70 -42.44 35.78 8.86
CA LEU A 70 -43.77 35.11 8.78
C LEU A 70 -45.03 35.83 9.30
N PRO A 71 -46.13 35.71 8.54
CA PRO A 71 -47.15 34.75 8.97
C PRO A 71 -47.79 33.92 7.85
N PHE A 72 -48.23 32.72 8.23
CA PHE A 72 -49.28 31.94 7.57
C PHE A 72 -50.60 32.73 7.57
N ILE A 73 -51.44 32.58 6.52
CA ILE A 73 -52.87 32.19 6.61
C ILE A 73 -53.58 32.36 5.24
N MET A 74 -54.43 31.37 4.96
CA MET A 74 -55.58 31.32 4.05
C MET A 74 -55.40 31.06 2.55
N ALA A 75 -55.85 29.86 2.20
CA ALA A 75 -56.33 29.45 0.91
C ALA A 75 -57.59 30.22 0.49
N SER A 76 -57.65 30.62 -0.78
CA SER A 76 -58.89 30.62 -1.55
C SER A 76 -58.57 30.53 -3.04
N THR A 77 -59.37 29.69 -3.67
CA THR A 77 -59.29 29.16 -5.03
C THR A 77 -59.53 30.22 -6.11
N LEU A 78 -58.67 30.24 -7.13
CA LEU A 78 -59.00 30.78 -8.45
C LEU A 78 -58.45 29.85 -9.53
N THR A 79 -59.37 29.16 -10.20
CA THR A 79 -59.16 28.35 -11.38
C THR A 79 -58.76 29.23 -12.56
N ALA A 80 -57.49 29.18 -12.95
CA ALA A 80 -57.01 29.68 -14.23
C ALA A 80 -56.74 28.48 -15.16
N VAL A 81 -57.53 28.38 -16.23
CA VAL A 81 -57.36 27.44 -17.32
C VAL A 81 -56.08 27.83 -18.08
N LEU A 82 -54.97 27.15 -17.79
CA LEU A 82 -53.75 27.21 -18.58
C LEU A 82 -53.80 26.09 -19.62
N PHE A 83 -53.92 26.48 -20.89
CA PHE A 83 -53.67 25.60 -22.02
C PHE A 83 -52.25 25.03 -21.90
N TRP A 84 -52.15 23.75 -21.53
CA TRP A 84 -50.93 22.99 -21.72
C TRP A 84 -50.77 22.72 -23.22
N SER A 85 -49.94 23.52 -23.89
CA SER A 85 -49.24 23.05 -25.07
C SER A 85 -48.31 21.93 -24.64
N SER A 86 -48.77 20.69 -24.78
CA SER A 86 -47.94 19.50 -24.72
C SER A 86 -47.04 19.53 -25.95
N ALA A 87 -45.95 20.30 -25.86
CA ALA A 87 -44.77 20.01 -26.67
C ALA A 87 -44.34 18.60 -26.25
N LEU A 88 -44.67 17.60 -27.08
CA LEU A 88 -44.07 16.28 -27.01
C LEU A 88 -42.56 16.52 -27.00
N ALA A 89 -41.95 16.43 -25.83
CA ALA A 89 -40.50 16.39 -25.71
C ALA A 89 -40.09 15.16 -26.53
N VAL A 90 -39.52 15.40 -27.70
CA VAL A 90 -38.98 14.34 -28.55
C VAL A 90 -37.92 13.65 -27.69
N SER A 91 -38.26 12.48 -27.14
CA SER A 91 -37.33 11.66 -26.37
C SER A 91 -36.23 11.23 -27.34
N LEU A 92 -35.02 11.69 -27.09
CA LEU A 92 -33.86 11.31 -27.88
C LEU A 92 -33.50 9.86 -27.54
N PRO A 93 -33.13 9.03 -28.53
CA PRO A 93 -32.96 7.58 -28.35
C PRO A 93 -31.76 7.18 -27.47
N VAL A 94 -30.85 8.11 -27.16
CA VAL A 94 -29.72 7.90 -26.26
C VAL A 94 -29.89 8.75 -25.00
N ASN A 95 -29.91 8.08 -23.86
CA ASN A 95 -29.98 8.69 -22.54
C ASN A 95 -28.57 8.76 -21.94
N LEU A 96 -28.14 9.96 -21.54
CA LEU A 96 -26.83 10.23 -20.97
C LEU A 96 -26.98 10.84 -19.59
N HIS A 97 -26.32 10.27 -18.59
CA HIS A 97 -26.28 10.85 -17.26
C HIS A 97 -24.99 10.50 -16.51
N VAL A 98 -24.75 11.22 -15.41
CA VAL A 98 -23.68 10.91 -14.45
C VAL A 98 -24.35 10.59 -13.12
N LYS A 99 -23.83 9.61 -12.38
CA LYS A 99 -24.42 9.19 -11.10
C LYS A 99 -24.09 10.12 -9.95
N ARG A 100 -23.03 10.92 -10.09
CA ARG A 100 -22.45 11.75 -9.03
C ARG A 100 -22.01 13.08 -9.61
N VAL A 101 -21.89 14.07 -8.73
CA VAL A 101 -21.20 15.32 -9.05
C VAL A 101 -19.77 14.99 -9.48
N ILE A 102 -19.29 15.63 -10.54
CA ILE A 102 -17.92 15.44 -11.02
C ILE A 102 -17.01 16.37 -10.23
N ASP A 103 -16.15 15.76 -9.42
CA ASP A 103 -15.25 16.40 -8.48
C ASP A 103 -13.77 16.05 -8.72
N SER A 104 -13.49 15.30 -9.78
CA SER A 104 -12.16 14.76 -10.09
C SER A 104 -11.87 14.70 -11.60
N GLY A 105 -10.68 14.20 -11.95
CA GLY A 105 -10.19 14.12 -13.34
C GLY A 105 -10.83 13.01 -14.18
N LEU A 106 -11.47 12.00 -13.57
CA LEU A 106 -12.18 10.93 -14.27
C LEU A 106 -13.64 10.82 -13.85
N ALA A 107 -14.49 10.47 -14.82
CA ALA A 107 -15.90 10.13 -14.58
C ALA A 107 -16.39 9.01 -15.51
N ASN A 108 -17.29 8.15 -15.02
CA ASN A 108 -18.13 7.34 -15.90
C ASN A 108 -19.40 8.11 -16.27
N ILE A 109 -19.66 8.19 -17.57
CA ILE A 109 -20.96 8.61 -18.11
C ILE A 109 -21.77 7.35 -18.35
N HIS A 110 -22.97 7.29 -17.81
CA HIS A 110 -23.88 6.17 -17.99
C HIS A 110 -24.73 6.41 -19.23
N VAL A 111 -24.78 5.40 -20.08
CA VAL A 111 -25.44 5.45 -21.39
C VAL A 111 -26.49 4.35 -21.43
N SER A 112 -27.72 4.69 -21.84
CA SER A 112 -28.74 3.72 -22.18
C SER A 112 -29.41 4.08 -23.50
N TYR A 113 -29.89 3.04 -24.19
CA TYR A 113 -30.44 3.13 -25.53
C TYR A 113 -31.90 2.69 -25.50
N ASP A 114 -32.79 3.56 -25.97
CA ASP A 114 -34.21 3.22 -26.12
C ASP A 114 -34.41 2.33 -27.36
N GLU A 115 -33.53 2.48 -28.36
CA GLU A 115 -33.49 1.66 -29.57
C GLU A 115 -32.04 1.29 -29.95
N PRO A 116 -31.79 0.14 -30.60
CA PRO A 116 -30.45 -0.23 -31.07
C PRO A 116 -29.93 0.73 -32.14
N ILE A 117 -28.77 1.36 -31.90
CA ILE A 117 -28.07 2.22 -32.87
C ILE A 117 -26.94 1.42 -33.53
N GLN A 118 -27.01 1.27 -34.86
CA GLN A 118 -26.04 0.50 -35.65
C GLN A 118 -24.86 1.33 -36.17
N SER A 119 -24.83 2.63 -35.86
CA SER A 119 -23.80 3.56 -36.31
C SER A 119 -23.00 4.13 -35.14
N GLU A 120 -21.79 4.61 -35.45
CA GLU A 120 -20.93 5.26 -34.46
C GLU A 120 -21.67 6.40 -33.75
N VAL A 121 -21.58 6.39 -32.42
CA VAL A 121 -22.05 7.44 -31.54
C VAL A 121 -20.85 8.22 -31.02
N VAL A 122 -20.83 9.52 -31.31
CA VAL A 122 -19.82 10.45 -30.80
C VAL A 122 -20.43 11.22 -29.64
N VAL A 123 -19.80 11.20 -28.47
CA VAL A 123 -20.25 11.97 -27.31
C VAL A 123 -19.29 13.13 -27.07
N THR A 124 -19.85 14.32 -26.92
CA THR A 124 -19.10 15.57 -26.69
C THR A 124 -19.64 16.31 -25.48
N TYR A 125 -18.81 17.13 -24.84
CA TYR A 125 -19.23 18.02 -23.76
C TYR A 125 -19.14 19.48 -24.19
N GLY A 126 -20.20 20.26 -23.96
CA GLY A 126 -20.25 21.67 -24.37
C GLY A 126 -21.64 22.30 -24.19
N PRO A 127 -21.89 23.47 -24.81
CA PRO A 127 -23.15 24.18 -24.74
C PRO A 127 -24.38 23.28 -24.79
N CYS A 128 -25.29 23.39 -23.81
CA CYS A 128 -26.55 22.63 -23.82
C CYS A 128 -27.46 22.96 -25.01
N LYS A 129 -27.15 24.01 -25.77
CA LYS A 129 -27.83 24.42 -27.01
C LYS A 129 -27.02 24.11 -28.28
N ALA A 130 -25.91 23.38 -28.17
CA ALA A 130 -25.05 23.06 -29.30
C ALA A 130 -25.87 22.37 -30.40
N LYS A 131 -25.68 22.81 -31.66
CA LYS A 131 -26.38 22.25 -32.84
C LYS A 131 -25.56 21.20 -33.57
N GLY A 132 -24.26 21.14 -33.33
CA GLY A 132 -23.37 20.12 -33.89
C GLY A 132 -22.15 19.88 -32.99
N PRO A 133 -21.38 18.81 -33.25
CA PRO A 133 -20.22 18.45 -32.45
C PRO A 133 -19.08 19.47 -32.50
N ALA A 134 -19.00 20.30 -33.55
CA ALA A 134 -17.99 21.35 -33.69
C ALA A 134 -18.17 22.52 -32.68
N GLU A 135 -19.37 22.67 -32.11
CA GLU A 135 -19.66 23.69 -31.08
C GLU A 135 -19.31 23.21 -29.66
N ALA A 136 -18.90 21.95 -29.51
CA ALA A 136 -18.54 21.39 -28.21
C ALA A 136 -17.20 21.96 -27.71
N HIS A 137 -17.02 21.98 -26.40
CA HIS A 137 -15.72 22.29 -25.80
C HIS A 137 -14.70 21.18 -26.11
N HIS A 138 -15.12 19.91 -26.02
CA HIS A 138 -14.25 18.77 -26.31
C HIS A 138 -15.04 17.49 -26.61
N LEU A 139 -14.33 16.55 -27.26
CA LEU A 139 -14.76 15.16 -27.38
C LEU A 139 -14.63 14.45 -26.04
N VAL A 140 -15.65 13.71 -25.66
CA VAL A 140 -15.65 12.84 -24.47
C VAL A 140 -15.24 11.43 -24.85
N GLY A 141 -15.89 10.87 -25.87
CA GLY A 141 -15.65 9.50 -26.30
C GLY A 141 -16.41 9.15 -27.57
N ARG A 142 -16.02 8.03 -28.16
CA ARG A 142 -16.68 7.43 -29.33
C ARG A 142 -17.08 6.01 -28.97
N ALA A 143 -18.19 5.57 -29.55
CA ALA A 143 -18.61 4.18 -29.46
C ALA A 143 -19.17 3.71 -30.79
N GLU A 144 -18.61 2.62 -31.30
CA GLU A 144 -19.01 2.07 -32.60
C GLU A 144 -20.28 1.22 -32.53
N HIS A 145 -20.59 0.66 -31.34
CA HIS A 145 -21.69 -0.28 -31.12
C HIS A 145 -22.45 0.02 -29.81
N CYS A 146 -23.75 -0.29 -29.76
CA CYS A 146 -24.61 -0.12 -28.57
C CYS A 146 -24.44 -1.19 -27.49
N ASN A 147 -23.28 -1.85 -27.43
CA ASN A 147 -23.02 -2.92 -26.48
C ASN A 147 -22.32 -2.42 -25.21
N HIS A 148 -22.31 -1.11 -24.94
CA HIS A 148 -21.71 -0.50 -23.77
C HIS A 148 -22.78 0.26 -22.96
N ASP A 149 -22.60 0.30 -21.66
CA ASP A 149 -23.46 1.03 -20.72
C ASP A 149 -22.72 2.22 -20.10
N ARG A 150 -21.43 2.39 -20.40
CA ARG A 150 -20.60 3.46 -19.88
C ARG A 150 -19.64 4.04 -20.91
N LEU A 151 -19.36 5.33 -20.77
CA LEU A 151 -18.23 6.00 -21.41
C LEU A 151 -17.27 6.50 -20.33
N LEU A 152 -15.97 6.35 -20.57
CA LEU A 152 -14.95 6.93 -19.70
C LEU A 152 -14.66 8.35 -20.14
N TRP A 153 -14.86 9.30 -19.23
CA TRP A 153 -14.59 10.71 -19.45
C TRP A 153 -13.35 11.15 -18.67
N LYS A 154 -12.30 11.50 -19.41
CA LYS A 154 -11.14 12.24 -18.88
C LYS A 154 -11.47 13.72 -18.91
N VAL A 155 -11.82 14.29 -17.76
CA VAL A 155 -12.38 15.63 -17.63
C VAL A 155 -11.26 16.66 -17.74
N PRO A 156 -11.23 17.53 -18.78
CA PRO A 156 -10.19 18.55 -18.89
C PRO A 156 -10.28 19.58 -17.78
N ASP A 157 -9.14 20.05 -17.27
CA ASP A 157 -9.07 21.12 -16.24
C ASP A 157 -9.77 22.42 -16.66
N THR A 158 -9.98 22.62 -17.97
CA THR A 158 -10.67 23.80 -18.54
C THR A 158 -12.16 23.61 -18.75
N ALA A 159 -12.72 22.43 -18.44
CA ALA A 159 -14.12 22.12 -18.70
C ALA A 159 -15.05 23.08 -17.93
N PRO A 160 -15.98 23.78 -18.62
CA PRO A 160 -16.93 24.68 -17.97
C PRO A 160 -18.00 23.92 -17.19
N THR A 161 -18.41 24.42 -16.02
CA THR A 161 -19.53 23.87 -15.24
C THR A 161 -20.90 24.29 -15.83
N GLY A 162 -21.94 23.49 -15.62
CA GLY A 162 -23.31 23.78 -16.07
C GLY A 162 -23.55 23.53 -17.56
N GLN A 163 -22.70 22.75 -18.23
CA GLN A 163 -22.84 22.37 -19.64
C GLN A 163 -23.34 20.94 -19.79
N CYS A 164 -23.66 20.50 -21.01
CA CYS A 164 -24.32 19.22 -21.25
C CYS A 164 -23.44 18.26 -22.05
N LEU A 165 -23.64 16.96 -21.84
CA LEU A 165 -23.20 15.92 -22.76
C LEU A 165 -24.18 15.85 -23.93
N SER A 166 -23.65 15.70 -25.13
CA SER A 166 -24.44 15.50 -26.36
C SER A 166 -23.91 14.30 -27.12
N ALA A 167 -24.79 13.38 -27.50
CA ALA A 167 -24.51 12.25 -28.38
C ALA A 167 -24.93 12.59 -29.81
N TRP A 168 -24.06 12.29 -30.78
CA TRP A 168 -24.24 12.55 -32.20
C TRP A 168 -24.09 11.26 -32.99
N ASN A 169 -24.92 11.08 -34.02
CA ASN A 169 -24.76 9.97 -34.98
C ASN A 169 -23.72 10.31 -36.06
N SER A 170 -23.46 9.37 -36.97
CA SER A 170 -22.54 9.55 -38.11
C SER A 170 -22.88 10.70 -39.07
N LYS A 171 -24.11 11.22 -39.03
CA LYS A 171 -24.56 12.40 -39.79
C LYS A 171 -24.49 13.69 -38.97
N ASN A 172 -23.81 13.68 -37.83
CA ASN A 172 -23.73 14.78 -36.86
C ASN A 172 -25.10 15.26 -36.35
N SER A 173 -26.13 14.41 -36.39
CA SER A 173 -27.45 14.72 -35.84
C SER A 173 -27.50 14.36 -34.36
N LEU A 174 -28.14 15.22 -33.56
CA LEU A 174 -28.29 15.01 -32.11
C LEU A 174 -29.21 13.81 -31.85
N ILE A 175 -28.71 12.84 -31.09
CA ILE A 175 -29.43 11.61 -30.72
C ILE A 175 -29.50 11.38 -29.21
N GLY A 176 -28.89 12.26 -28.41
CA GLY A 176 -28.97 12.22 -26.94
C GLY A 176 -28.42 13.49 -26.31
N ARG A 177 -28.99 13.91 -25.18
CA ARG A 177 -28.50 15.06 -24.41
C ARG A 177 -28.74 14.86 -22.92
N SER A 178 -27.73 15.10 -22.09
CA SER A 178 -27.86 15.04 -20.64
C SER A 178 -28.52 16.32 -20.08
N ALA A 179 -28.95 16.26 -18.82
CA ALA A 179 -29.13 17.47 -18.03
C ALA A 179 -27.79 18.24 -17.87
N PRO A 180 -27.81 19.55 -17.56
CA PRO A 180 -26.61 20.31 -17.25
C PRO A 180 -25.83 19.67 -16.11
N ILE A 181 -24.53 19.46 -16.32
CA ILE A 181 -23.64 18.80 -15.37
C ILE A 181 -22.93 19.86 -14.55
N LEU A 182 -23.08 19.76 -13.23
CA LEU A 182 -22.30 20.56 -12.29
C LEU A 182 -20.94 19.88 -12.09
N LEU A 183 -19.89 20.58 -12.52
CA LEU A 183 -18.53 20.29 -12.13
C LEU A 183 -18.27 21.05 -10.83
N ALA A 184 -17.87 20.33 -9.78
CA ALA A 184 -17.49 20.96 -8.53
C ALA A 184 -16.31 21.91 -8.79
N PRO A 185 -16.30 23.13 -8.23
CA PRO A 185 -15.14 24.01 -8.32
C PRO A 185 -13.96 23.28 -7.70
N ASN A 186 -13.07 22.81 -8.56
CA ASN A 186 -12.04 21.87 -8.16
C ASN A 186 -11.05 22.61 -7.24
N VAL A 187 -11.11 22.31 -5.94
CA VAL A 187 -10.23 22.89 -4.90
C VAL A 187 -8.75 22.60 -5.23
N LYS A 188 -8.46 21.57 -6.05
CA LYS A 188 -7.12 21.21 -6.51
C LYS A 188 -6.68 21.93 -7.80
N THR A 189 -7.56 22.27 -8.75
CA THR A 189 -7.14 23.05 -9.97
C THR A 189 -6.75 24.49 -9.65
N THR A 190 -7.29 25.05 -8.56
CA THR A 190 -6.89 26.38 -8.06
C THR A 190 -5.43 26.37 -7.58
N ARG A 191 -4.93 25.27 -6.99
CA ARG A 191 -3.52 25.08 -6.63
C ARG A 191 -2.61 24.93 -7.86
N ARG A 192 -3.05 24.17 -8.87
CA ARG A 192 -2.36 24.00 -10.17
C ARG A 192 -2.21 25.33 -10.93
N ARG A 193 -3.24 26.20 -10.89
CA ARG A 193 -3.21 27.54 -11.51
C ARG A 193 -2.30 28.55 -10.79
N LEU A 194 -2.19 28.47 -9.46
CA LEU A 194 -1.30 29.36 -8.68
C LEU A 194 0.19 29.08 -8.97
N ARG A 195 0.56 27.82 -9.24
CA ARG A 195 1.95 27.42 -9.54
C ARG A 195 2.46 27.84 -10.92
N LYS A 196 1.59 27.95 -11.93
CA LYS A 196 1.99 28.45 -13.27
C LYS A 196 2.45 29.91 -13.25
N ARG A 197 2.20 30.65 -12.16
CA ARG A 197 2.67 32.03 -11.94
C ARG A 197 4.03 32.12 -11.21
N GLN A 198 4.61 31.00 -10.79
CA GLN A 198 5.80 30.95 -9.92
C GLN A 198 6.98 30.22 -10.59
N ALA A 199 7.02 30.19 -11.92
CA ALA A 199 8.02 29.52 -12.75
C ALA A 199 9.13 30.46 -13.23
N ASP A 200 9.76 31.19 -12.31
CA ASP A 200 11.08 31.77 -12.52
C ASP A 200 11.98 31.24 -11.39
N PHE A 201 13.13 30.70 -11.77
CA PHE A 201 14.18 30.07 -10.95
C PHE A 201 14.12 28.53 -10.80
N SER A 202 15.10 27.89 -11.47
CA SER A 202 15.63 26.51 -11.34
C SER A 202 14.99 25.37 -12.17
N VAL A 203 15.85 24.36 -12.41
CA VAL A 203 15.95 23.41 -13.54
C VAL A 203 14.63 22.76 -14.00
N ALA A 204 14.41 22.74 -15.31
CA ALA A 204 13.21 22.18 -15.94
C ALA A 204 13.19 20.63 -15.91
N MET A 205 12.23 20.08 -15.17
CA MET A 205 11.73 18.71 -15.28
C MET A 205 10.35 18.77 -15.95
N ASP A 206 10.25 18.47 -17.24
CA ASP A 206 8.99 18.62 -18.00
C ASP A 206 8.41 17.33 -18.60
N ASN A 207 7.22 17.48 -19.22
CA ASN A 207 6.18 16.49 -19.53
C ASN A 207 6.54 15.39 -20.56
N SER A 208 7.79 15.28 -20.98
CA SER A 208 8.26 14.28 -21.94
C SER A 208 8.46 12.87 -21.34
N SER A 209 8.43 12.73 -20.00
CA SER A 209 8.72 11.48 -19.26
C SER A 209 7.50 10.72 -18.72
N GLY A 210 6.29 11.31 -18.78
CA GLY A 210 5.06 10.65 -18.32
C GLY A 210 4.92 10.48 -16.80
N ILE A 211 5.45 11.40 -15.99
CA ILE A 211 5.37 11.42 -14.52
C ILE A 211 4.74 12.74 -14.03
N ASP A 212 3.92 12.68 -12.98
CA ASP A 212 3.27 13.83 -12.33
C ASP A 212 4.29 14.71 -11.59
N ALA A 213 4.25 16.01 -11.88
CA ALA A 213 5.13 17.05 -11.33
C ALA A 213 4.71 17.56 -9.93
N GLU A 214 3.74 16.92 -9.27
CA GLU A 214 3.29 17.27 -7.90
C GLU A 214 3.27 16.08 -6.90
N GLY A 215 4.25 15.18 -6.93
CA GLY A 215 4.55 14.25 -5.82
C GLY A 215 3.66 12.99 -5.76
N PRO A 216 3.95 12.04 -4.86
CA PRO A 216 3.92 10.61 -5.18
C PRO A 216 2.53 9.95 -5.11
N TRP A 217 1.44 10.69 -5.31
CA TRP A 217 0.06 10.20 -5.34
C TRP A 217 -0.18 9.17 -6.45
N PHE A 218 -1.15 8.29 -6.26
CA PHE A 218 -1.67 7.52 -7.39
C PHE A 218 -2.65 8.41 -8.17
N ASP A 219 -2.29 8.73 -9.41
CA ASP A 219 -3.11 9.52 -10.34
C ASP A 219 -3.73 8.60 -11.40
N GLY A 220 -5.05 8.40 -11.29
CA GLY A 220 -5.83 7.61 -12.23
C GLY A 220 -5.86 8.21 -13.65
N VAL A 221 -5.81 9.54 -13.79
CA VAL A 221 -5.72 10.20 -15.11
C VAL A 221 -4.38 9.87 -15.75
N ALA A 222 -3.28 9.94 -14.98
CA ALA A 222 -1.94 9.60 -15.45
C ALA A 222 -1.86 8.12 -15.89
N LEU A 223 -2.40 7.20 -15.09
CA LEU A 223 -2.49 5.77 -15.43
C LEU A 223 -3.16 5.55 -16.80
N LEU A 224 -4.23 6.30 -17.06
CA LEU A 224 -5.03 6.16 -18.29
C LEU A 224 -4.55 7.05 -19.44
N LYS A 225 -3.54 7.90 -19.27
CA LYS A 225 -3.14 8.94 -20.25
C LYS A 225 -2.96 8.38 -21.67
N ASN A 226 -2.28 7.24 -21.78
CA ASN A 226 -1.99 6.58 -23.07
C ASN A 226 -2.95 5.43 -23.42
N LYS A 227 -4.06 5.28 -22.68
CA LYS A 227 -5.05 4.22 -22.89
C LYS A 227 -6.28 4.74 -23.62
N GLN A 228 -6.66 4.07 -24.70
CA GLN A 228 -7.86 4.36 -25.48
C GLN A 228 -9.07 3.58 -24.95
N ILE A 229 -9.46 3.85 -23.71
CA ILE A 229 -10.71 3.35 -23.14
C ILE A 229 -11.77 4.42 -23.41
N SER A 230 -12.65 4.19 -24.38
CA SER A 230 -13.77 5.11 -24.65
C SER A 230 -15.10 4.53 -24.17
N ALA A 231 -15.48 3.36 -24.68
CA ALA A 231 -16.73 2.66 -24.38
C ALA A 231 -16.46 1.44 -23.50
N VAL A 232 -17.21 1.32 -22.41
CA VAL A 232 -17.06 0.26 -21.41
C VAL A 232 -18.39 -0.47 -21.26
N ASN A 233 -18.37 -1.78 -21.47
CA ASN A 233 -19.44 -2.66 -21.01
C ASN A 233 -19.08 -3.14 -19.60
N ALA A 234 -19.76 -2.59 -18.59
CA ALA A 234 -19.44 -2.86 -17.20
C ALA A 234 -19.62 -4.33 -16.82
N ARG A 235 -20.60 -5.03 -17.42
CA ARG A 235 -20.79 -6.47 -17.18
C ARG A 235 -19.62 -7.27 -17.71
N ALA A 236 -19.19 -7.02 -18.95
CA ALA A 236 -18.05 -7.69 -19.56
C ALA A 236 -16.73 -7.35 -18.85
N ALA A 237 -16.58 -6.10 -18.40
CA ALA A 237 -15.44 -5.68 -17.57
C ALA A 237 -15.39 -6.45 -16.24
N LYS A 238 -16.53 -6.60 -15.55
CA LYS A 238 -16.61 -7.34 -14.27
C LYS A 238 -16.49 -8.85 -14.40
N SER A 239 -16.64 -9.41 -15.61
CA SER A 239 -16.43 -10.83 -15.88
C SER A 239 -14.98 -11.17 -16.25
N LYS A 240 -14.08 -10.18 -16.27
CA LYS A 240 -12.65 -10.40 -16.56
C LYS A 240 -11.99 -11.27 -15.50
N GLU A 241 -11.06 -12.12 -15.96
CA GLU A 241 -10.32 -13.06 -15.13
C GLU A 241 -9.12 -12.37 -14.50
N ILE A 242 -9.14 -12.22 -13.17
CA ILE A 242 -8.07 -11.54 -12.43
C ILE A 242 -7.40 -12.54 -11.48
N ALA A 243 -6.08 -12.71 -11.65
CA ALA A 243 -5.27 -13.45 -10.69
C ALA A 243 -4.69 -12.53 -9.62
N ILE A 244 -4.69 -12.97 -8.37
CA ILE A 244 -4.00 -12.33 -7.25
C ILE A 244 -2.93 -13.32 -6.78
N VAL A 245 -1.67 -13.03 -7.05
CA VAL A 245 -0.54 -13.89 -6.73
C VAL A 245 -0.03 -13.54 -5.32
N GLY A 246 -0.35 -14.40 -4.35
CA GLY A 246 -0.09 -14.25 -2.93
C GLY A 246 -1.36 -14.03 -2.10
N GLY A 247 -1.59 -14.89 -1.11
CA GLY A 247 -2.65 -14.81 -0.10
C GLY A 247 -2.24 -14.03 1.16
N GLY A 248 -1.30 -13.09 1.03
CA GLY A 248 -0.89 -12.17 2.10
C GLY A 248 -1.87 -11.01 2.26
N MET A 249 -1.66 -10.15 3.27
CA MET A 249 -2.59 -9.05 3.58
C MET A 249 -2.89 -8.12 2.40
N ALA A 250 -1.90 -7.82 1.55
CA ALA A 250 -2.13 -7.02 0.33
C ALA A 250 -3.07 -7.75 -0.66
N GLY A 251 -2.83 -9.04 -0.92
CA GLY A 251 -3.66 -9.84 -1.82
C GLY A 251 -5.08 -10.05 -1.30
N LEU A 252 -5.23 -10.30 0.01
CA LEU A 252 -6.54 -10.41 0.66
C LEU A 252 -7.33 -9.09 0.56
N MET A 253 -6.65 -7.96 0.74
CA MET A 253 -7.25 -6.63 0.62
C MET A 253 -7.65 -6.30 -0.81
N THR A 254 -6.79 -6.61 -1.79
CA THR A 254 -7.11 -6.49 -3.21
C THR A 254 -8.34 -7.32 -3.58
N TRP A 255 -8.39 -8.58 -3.15
CA TRP A 255 -9.56 -9.44 -3.39
C TRP A 255 -10.83 -8.81 -2.82
N LEU A 256 -10.78 -8.38 -1.55
CA LEU A 256 -11.94 -7.82 -0.86
C LEU A 256 -12.49 -6.61 -1.60
N ALA A 257 -11.63 -5.67 -1.99
CA ALA A 257 -12.02 -4.48 -2.72
C ALA A 257 -12.62 -4.82 -4.11
N LEU A 258 -11.97 -5.69 -4.88
CA LEU A 258 -12.48 -6.10 -6.21
C LEU A 258 -13.81 -6.86 -6.13
N ASN A 259 -13.93 -7.77 -5.16
CA ASN A 259 -15.15 -8.54 -4.92
C ASN A 259 -16.31 -7.60 -4.53
N GLN A 260 -16.07 -6.61 -3.68
CA GLN A 260 -17.07 -5.60 -3.30
C GLN A 260 -17.48 -4.67 -4.45
N SER A 261 -16.60 -4.47 -5.43
CA SER A 261 -16.91 -3.79 -6.69
C SER A 261 -17.71 -4.65 -7.69
N GLY A 262 -17.95 -5.92 -7.36
CA GLY A 262 -18.76 -6.86 -8.14
C GLY A 262 -18.00 -7.65 -9.20
N LEU A 263 -16.67 -7.72 -9.10
CA LEU A 263 -15.90 -8.66 -9.91
C LEU A 263 -16.09 -10.07 -9.36
N THR A 264 -16.34 -11.03 -10.25
CA THR A 264 -16.73 -12.40 -9.85
C THR A 264 -15.71 -13.47 -10.23
N ASN A 265 -14.84 -13.21 -11.22
CA ASN A 265 -13.86 -14.17 -11.70
C ASN A 265 -12.46 -13.85 -11.17
N LEU A 266 -12.32 -14.03 -9.84
CA LEU A 266 -11.09 -13.78 -9.09
C LEU A 266 -10.46 -15.10 -8.69
N SER A 267 -9.13 -15.23 -8.80
CA SER A 267 -8.37 -16.38 -8.31
C SER A 267 -7.24 -15.91 -7.41
N ILE A 268 -7.13 -16.46 -6.20
CA ILE A 268 -5.96 -16.23 -5.34
C ILE A 268 -5.00 -17.40 -5.53
N ILE A 269 -3.76 -17.12 -5.92
CA ILE A 269 -2.71 -18.11 -6.15
C ILE A 269 -1.73 -18.03 -4.98
N GLU A 270 -1.79 -19.00 -4.07
CA GLU A 270 -0.98 -19.01 -2.85
C GLU A 270 0.08 -20.11 -2.89
N ALA A 271 1.32 -19.73 -2.62
CA ALA A 271 2.45 -20.63 -2.71
C ALA A 271 2.49 -21.64 -1.56
N SER A 272 2.01 -21.25 -0.38
CA SER A 272 2.04 -22.02 0.86
C SER A 272 0.71 -22.77 1.13
N GLN A 273 0.53 -23.22 2.37
CA GLN A 273 -0.67 -23.87 2.88
C GLN A 273 -1.48 -22.99 3.83
N ARG A 274 -1.18 -21.70 3.90
CA ARG A 274 -1.87 -20.75 4.77
C ARG A 274 -2.05 -19.40 4.11
N LEU A 275 -3.03 -18.67 4.60
CA LEU A 275 -3.17 -17.25 4.30
C LEU A 275 -2.26 -16.41 5.24
N GLY A 276 -2.10 -15.14 4.88
CA GLY A 276 -1.53 -14.11 5.75
C GLY A 276 -0.12 -13.65 5.39
N GLY A 277 0.60 -14.35 4.51
CA GLY A 277 1.99 -14.02 4.19
C GLY A 277 2.79 -13.88 5.49
N ARG A 278 3.48 -12.76 5.71
CA ARG A 278 4.32 -12.58 6.91
C ARG A 278 3.57 -12.40 8.24
N VAL A 279 2.24 -12.41 8.25
CA VAL A 279 1.45 -12.49 9.49
C VAL A 279 1.53 -13.91 10.04
N HIS A 280 2.23 -14.08 11.16
CA HIS A 280 2.50 -15.39 11.74
C HIS A 280 2.48 -15.38 13.27
N THR A 281 1.49 -16.05 13.85
CA THR A 281 1.42 -16.38 15.27
C THR A 281 1.84 -17.84 15.47
N ALA A 282 2.76 -18.09 16.40
CA ALA A 282 3.11 -19.45 16.83
C ALA A 282 2.29 -19.82 18.08
N TYR A 283 1.57 -20.94 18.04
CA TYR A 283 0.80 -21.48 19.17
C TYR A 283 1.55 -22.66 19.79
N PHE A 284 1.58 -22.71 21.13
CA PHE A 284 2.30 -23.70 21.95
C PHE A 284 1.32 -24.65 22.64
N GLY A 285 0.43 -25.24 21.85
CA GLY A 285 -0.71 -26.02 22.34
C GLY A 285 -1.95 -25.75 21.49
N ASP A 286 -3.13 -25.97 22.06
CA ASP A 286 -4.37 -25.58 21.41
C ASP A 286 -4.50 -24.05 21.42
N PRO A 287 -4.93 -23.39 20.32
CA PRO A 287 -5.12 -21.95 20.30
C PRO A 287 -6.05 -21.40 21.40
N SER A 288 -7.00 -22.20 21.90
CA SER A 288 -7.88 -21.84 23.02
C SER A 288 -7.17 -21.77 24.37
N ASP A 289 -6.01 -22.41 24.51
CA ASP A 289 -5.16 -22.29 25.71
C ASP A 289 -4.43 -20.94 25.79
N ARG A 290 -4.50 -20.14 24.71
CA ARG A 290 -3.94 -18.79 24.62
C ARG A 290 -2.43 -18.71 24.92
N GLN A 291 -1.71 -19.80 24.65
CA GLN A 291 -0.25 -19.88 24.75
C GLN A 291 0.37 -19.61 23.37
N TYR A 292 0.64 -18.35 23.05
CA TYR A 292 1.11 -17.98 21.71
C TYR A 292 2.13 -16.85 21.67
N GLN A 293 2.89 -16.73 20.59
CA GLN A 293 3.72 -15.55 20.37
C GLN A 293 3.76 -15.15 18.91
N GLU A 294 3.84 -13.83 18.68
CA GLU A 294 3.90 -13.24 17.37
C GLU A 294 5.31 -13.35 16.77
N MET A 295 5.43 -14.24 15.79
CA MET A 295 6.65 -14.42 15.03
C MET A 295 6.72 -13.47 13.83
N GLY A 296 5.59 -12.90 13.42
CA GLY A 296 5.45 -11.82 12.43
C GLY A 296 5.26 -10.43 13.07
N PRO A 297 4.46 -9.55 12.45
CA PRO A 297 4.00 -8.31 13.08
C PRO A 297 3.36 -8.59 14.44
N MET A 298 3.41 -7.62 15.37
CA MET A 298 3.01 -7.87 16.77
C MET A 298 1.87 -6.96 17.27
N ARG A 299 1.76 -5.76 16.69
CA ARG A 299 0.94 -4.67 17.24
C ARG A 299 0.65 -3.59 16.21
N PHE A 300 -0.25 -2.68 16.57
CA PHE A 300 -0.66 -1.52 15.78
C PHE A 300 -0.63 -0.26 16.67
N PRO A 301 0.04 0.81 16.26
CA PRO A 301 -0.06 2.10 16.94
C PRO A 301 -1.45 2.69 16.70
N LEU A 302 -2.03 3.31 17.73
CA LEU A 302 -3.37 3.90 17.67
C LEU A 302 -3.32 5.43 17.82
N SER A 303 -2.62 5.91 18.84
CA SER A 303 -2.52 7.34 19.11
C SER A 303 -1.26 7.71 19.89
N ILE A 304 -0.88 8.98 19.75
CA ILE A 304 0.21 9.64 20.47
C ILE A 304 -0.42 10.65 21.42
N THR A 305 -0.02 10.64 22.69
CA THR A 305 -0.44 11.64 23.68
C THR A 305 0.79 12.43 24.09
N SER A 306 0.79 13.74 23.83
CA SER A 306 1.90 14.61 24.22
C SER A 306 2.02 14.65 25.74
N SER A 307 3.24 14.48 26.24
CA SER A 307 3.54 14.65 27.67
C SER A 307 3.48 16.11 28.12
N GLU A 308 3.60 17.06 27.18
CA GLU A 308 3.62 18.50 27.48
C GLU A 308 2.22 19.11 27.48
N THR A 309 1.44 18.84 26.42
CA THR A 309 0.11 19.45 26.22
C THR A 309 -1.03 18.54 26.66
N ASN A 310 -0.78 17.25 26.88
CA ASN A 310 -1.78 16.21 27.13
C ASN A 310 -2.81 16.04 25.98
N GLU A 311 -2.54 16.62 24.81
CA GLU A 311 -3.34 16.42 23.61
C GLU A 311 -3.08 15.03 23.00
N THR A 312 -4.12 14.40 22.47
CA THR A 312 -4.02 13.08 21.84
C THR A 312 -4.27 13.16 20.34
N LEU A 313 -3.27 12.74 19.56
CA LEU A 313 -3.30 12.65 18.11
C LEU A 313 -3.54 11.21 17.68
N GLN A 314 -4.51 11.00 16.80
CA GLN A 314 -4.83 9.68 16.25
C GLN A 314 -3.96 9.41 15.02
N ILE A 315 -3.32 8.23 14.97
CA ILE A 315 -2.53 7.78 13.82
C ILE A 315 -3.50 7.20 12.78
N GLN A 316 -3.68 7.92 11.67
CA GLN A 316 -4.81 7.71 10.74
C GLN A 316 -4.60 6.58 9.74
N ASP A 317 -3.38 6.37 9.26
CA ASP A 317 -3.05 5.38 8.24
C ASP A 317 -3.23 3.94 8.76
N HIS A 318 -2.96 3.69 10.04
CA HIS A 318 -3.24 2.40 10.68
C HIS A 318 -4.74 2.10 10.86
N ARG A 319 -5.63 3.09 10.69
CA ARG A 319 -7.07 2.92 10.87
C ARG A 319 -7.64 1.81 9.97
N ILE A 320 -7.08 1.65 8.78
CA ILE A 320 -7.47 0.63 7.79
C ILE A 320 -7.45 -0.80 8.35
N VAL A 321 -6.55 -1.11 9.30
CA VAL A 321 -6.47 -2.42 9.93
C VAL A 321 -7.72 -2.71 10.77
N PHE A 322 -8.17 -1.72 11.55
CA PHE A 322 -9.35 -1.83 12.41
C PHE A 322 -10.64 -1.88 11.58
N ASP A 323 -10.71 -1.06 10.53
CA ASP A 323 -11.86 -1.04 9.62
C ASP A 323 -11.96 -2.36 8.84
N LEU A 324 -10.82 -2.94 8.43
CA LEU A 324 -10.78 -4.26 7.81
C LEU A 324 -11.31 -5.34 8.75
N ALA A 325 -10.82 -5.38 9.98
CA ALA A 325 -11.28 -6.33 10.99
C ALA A 325 -12.80 -6.22 11.23
N ALA A 326 -13.33 -5.00 11.35
CA ALA A 326 -14.76 -4.77 11.48
C ALA A 326 -15.54 -5.29 10.25
N GLU A 327 -15.00 -5.06 9.04
CA GLU A 327 -15.63 -5.50 7.80
C GLU A 327 -15.64 -7.02 7.65
N VAL A 328 -14.53 -7.71 7.93
CA VAL A 328 -14.50 -9.19 7.86
C VAL A 328 -15.37 -9.83 8.95
N ASN A 329 -15.45 -9.22 10.14
CA ASN A 329 -16.38 -9.66 11.18
C ASN A 329 -17.84 -9.56 10.69
N ARG A 330 -18.19 -8.43 10.06
CA ARG A 330 -19.52 -8.22 9.46
C ARG A 330 -19.82 -9.23 8.36
N LEU A 331 -18.86 -9.49 7.47
CA LEU A 331 -19.01 -10.47 6.38
C LEU A 331 -19.18 -11.90 6.90
N ASN A 332 -18.55 -12.23 8.02
CA ASN A 332 -18.69 -13.51 8.70
C ASN A 332 -19.88 -13.57 9.68
N HIS A 333 -20.78 -12.59 9.64
CA HIS A 333 -21.94 -12.49 10.54
C HIS A 333 -21.57 -12.57 12.04
N ASN A 334 -20.41 -12.04 12.42
CA ASN A 334 -19.84 -12.12 13.76
C ASN A 334 -19.69 -13.56 14.30
N ASN A 335 -19.42 -14.52 13.42
CA ASN A 335 -19.07 -15.87 13.83
C ASN A 335 -17.79 -15.85 14.70
N THR A 336 -17.89 -16.33 15.93
CA THR A 336 -16.81 -16.30 16.94
C THR A 336 -15.55 -17.03 16.48
N ASN A 337 -15.67 -18.05 15.62
CA ASN A 337 -14.53 -18.77 15.07
C ASN A 337 -13.65 -17.89 14.17
N PHE A 338 -14.23 -16.86 13.55
CA PHE A 338 -13.56 -15.97 12.59
C PHE A 338 -13.54 -14.50 13.02
N THR A 339 -13.96 -14.22 14.27
CA THR A 339 -14.00 -12.84 14.77
C THR A 339 -12.60 -12.33 15.10
N VAL A 340 -12.28 -11.14 14.63
CA VAL A 340 -11.05 -10.40 14.92
C VAL A 340 -11.36 -9.34 15.97
N ASN A 341 -10.83 -9.53 17.18
CA ASN A 341 -10.98 -8.59 18.29
C ASN A 341 -9.62 -8.00 18.66
N PHE A 342 -9.61 -6.73 19.07
CA PHE A 342 -8.40 -6.06 19.50
C PHE A 342 -8.35 -5.97 21.03
N ILE A 343 -7.16 -6.20 21.57
CA ILE A 343 -6.82 -5.98 22.98
C ILE A 343 -5.70 -4.94 23.09
N LYS A 344 -5.51 -4.42 24.29
CA LYS A 344 -4.41 -3.48 24.56
C LYS A 344 -3.07 -4.19 24.37
N TRP A 345 -2.13 -3.51 23.72
CA TRP A 345 -0.73 -3.89 23.73
C TRP A 345 0.03 -3.02 24.74
N TYR A 346 0.77 -3.65 25.64
CA TYR A 346 1.62 -2.96 26.61
C TYR A 346 3.02 -2.82 26.01
N GLN A 347 3.32 -1.64 25.46
CA GLN A 347 4.61 -1.39 24.81
C GLN A 347 5.76 -1.27 25.82
N THR A 348 5.50 -0.63 26.96
CA THR A 348 6.49 -0.37 28.00
C THR A 348 5.96 -0.77 29.37
N SER A 349 6.88 -1.09 30.29
CA SER A 349 6.59 -1.29 31.71
C SER A 349 7.69 -0.61 32.53
N PRO A 350 7.36 0.15 33.58
CA PRO A 350 8.37 0.73 34.48
C PRO A 350 9.22 -0.36 35.15
N ASN A 351 8.68 -1.57 35.29
CA ASN A 351 9.36 -2.72 35.88
C ASN A 351 10.08 -3.60 34.85
N GLY A 352 10.09 -3.22 33.56
CA GLY A 352 10.97 -3.86 32.57
C GLY A 352 12.42 -3.84 33.07
N LEU A 353 13.19 -4.89 32.80
CA LEU A 353 14.53 -5.04 33.37
C LEU A 353 15.57 -4.28 32.54
N TYR A 354 16.63 -3.86 33.21
CA TYR A 354 17.78 -3.21 32.60
C TYR A 354 19.03 -4.02 32.93
N TYR A 355 19.62 -4.65 31.92
CA TYR A 355 20.82 -5.48 32.05
C TYR A 355 21.89 -5.06 31.03
N VAL A 356 22.70 -4.09 31.42
CA VAL A 356 23.79 -3.53 30.59
C VAL A 356 25.07 -3.51 31.41
N ASN A 357 26.19 -3.91 30.82
CA ASN A 357 27.51 -4.00 31.44
C ASN A 357 27.48 -4.77 32.78
N GLY A 358 26.69 -5.84 32.85
CA GLY A 358 26.55 -6.65 34.04
C GLY A 358 25.85 -5.93 35.21
N SER A 359 25.03 -4.90 34.95
CA SER A 359 24.37 -4.13 36.01
C SER A 359 23.47 -4.98 36.90
N ARG A 360 23.65 -4.81 38.22
CA ARG A 360 23.00 -5.58 39.27
C ARG A 360 22.68 -4.70 40.47
N LEU A 361 21.53 -4.94 41.08
CA LEU A 361 21.22 -4.49 42.42
C LEU A 361 22.06 -5.27 43.45
N PRO A 362 22.21 -4.77 44.70
CA PRO A 362 22.94 -5.47 45.76
C PRO A 362 22.45 -6.89 46.07
N ASN A 363 21.18 -7.19 45.73
CA ASN A 363 20.58 -8.51 45.89
C ASN A 363 20.83 -9.45 44.69
N GLY A 364 21.68 -9.06 43.74
CA GLY A 364 22.03 -9.86 42.57
C GLY A 364 20.99 -9.86 41.44
N LYS A 365 19.90 -9.09 41.53
CA LYS A 365 18.89 -8.98 40.45
C LYS A 365 19.20 -7.82 39.52
N SER A 366 18.74 -7.91 38.27
CA SER A 366 18.76 -6.77 37.34
C SER A 366 17.89 -5.62 37.89
N PRO A 367 18.36 -4.35 37.85
CA PRO A 367 17.51 -3.21 38.14
C PRO A 367 16.39 -3.09 37.11
N THR A 368 15.32 -2.39 37.47
CA THR A 368 14.26 -2.02 36.53
C THR A 368 14.62 -0.74 35.77
N VAL A 369 14.03 -0.54 34.59
CA VAL A 369 14.16 0.69 33.79
C VAL A 369 13.79 1.93 34.62
N SER A 370 12.73 1.86 35.42
CA SER A 370 12.34 2.98 36.29
C SER A 370 13.38 3.27 37.37
N GLN A 371 13.96 2.24 37.99
CA GLN A 371 15.04 2.41 38.98
C GLN A 371 16.28 3.06 38.37
N VAL A 372 16.68 2.64 37.17
CA VAL A 372 17.82 3.26 36.44
C VAL A 372 17.51 4.71 36.09
N ARG A 373 16.28 5.01 35.63
CA ARG A 373 15.86 6.38 35.34
C ARG A 373 15.88 7.27 36.59
N SER A 374 15.50 6.74 37.75
CA SER A 374 15.55 7.49 39.02
C SER A 374 16.96 7.57 39.62
N ASN A 375 17.85 6.63 39.28
CA ASN A 375 19.22 6.61 39.76
C ASN A 375 20.16 6.05 38.68
N ALA A 376 20.76 6.95 37.90
CA ALA A 376 21.64 6.62 36.78
C ALA A 376 22.88 5.80 37.20
N SER A 377 23.29 5.82 38.48
CA SER A 377 24.39 4.96 38.97
C SER A 377 24.09 3.46 38.87
N LEU A 378 22.83 3.08 38.67
CA LEU A 378 22.41 1.69 38.46
C LEU A 378 22.57 1.21 37.01
N ALA A 379 22.89 2.09 36.05
CA ALA A 379 23.03 1.74 34.64
C ALA A 379 24.28 0.87 34.32
N GLY A 380 25.15 0.63 35.31
CA GLY A 380 26.47 0.05 35.09
C GLY A 380 27.50 1.12 34.69
N ILE A 381 28.77 0.74 34.61
CA ILE A 381 29.84 1.67 34.19
C ILE A 381 29.66 1.91 32.68
N SER A 382 29.28 3.12 32.30
CA SER A 382 29.32 3.55 30.90
C SER A 382 30.74 3.98 30.57
N SER A 383 31.31 3.44 29.49
CA SER A 383 32.59 3.90 28.93
C SER A 383 32.42 5.04 27.92
N VAL A 384 31.21 5.60 27.80
CA VAL A 384 30.92 6.69 26.87
C VAL A 384 31.34 8.00 27.53
N GLU A 385 32.42 8.60 27.05
CA GLU A 385 32.77 9.99 27.38
C GLU A 385 31.70 10.93 26.80
N ASP A 386 31.24 11.89 27.60
CA ASP A 386 30.40 12.99 27.13
C ASP A 386 31.23 13.87 26.16
N ASP A 387 31.14 13.63 24.84
CA ASP A 387 31.68 14.54 23.83
C ASP A 387 30.62 15.61 23.49
N PRO A 388 30.84 16.89 23.83
CA PRO A 388 29.90 17.97 23.54
C PRO A 388 29.53 18.09 22.06
N ARG A 389 30.42 17.68 21.14
CA ARG A 389 30.15 17.71 19.69
C ARG A 389 29.15 16.64 19.28
N LEU A 390 29.25 15.45 19.87
CA LEU A 390 28.27 14.37 19.64
C LEU A 390 26.92 14.76 20.25
N ALA A 391 26.91 15.44 21.41
CA ALA A 391 25.68 15.97 21.98
C ALA A 391 25.00 17.00 21.06
N GLU A 392 25.76 17.92 20.45
CA GLU A 392 25.22 18.87 19.46
C GLU A 392 24.68 18.15 18.22
N LEU A 393 25.42 17.17 17.68
CA LEU A 393 25.00 16.38 16.53
C LEU A 393 23.71 15.62 16.82
N ASN A 394 23.63 14.92 17.94
CA ASN A 394 22.44 14.19 18.36
C ASN A 394 21.24 15.13 18.48
N THR A 395 21.42 16.30 19.11
CA THR A 395 20.37 17.32 19.19
C THR A 395 19.90 17.76 17.79
N ARG A 396 20.80 17.89 16.81
CA ARG A 396 20.41 18.25 15.43
C ARG A 396 19.61 17.14 14.75
N ILE A 397 19.99 15.88 14.94
CA ILE A 397 19.26 14.72 14.40
C ILE A 397 17.88 14.62 15.07
N GLU A 398 17.82 14.66 16.40
CA GLU A 398 16.59 14.64 17.19
C GLU A 398 15.63 15.77 16.78
N ASN A 399 16.12 16.98 16.51
CA ASN A 399 15.26 18.07 16.03
C ASN A 399 14.61 17.80 14.66
N VAL A 400 15.21 16.94 13.82
CA VAL A 400 14.60 16.49 12.57
C VAL A 400 13.59 15.38 12.84
N MET A 401 13.93 14.43 13.71
CA MET A 401 13.12 13.23 14.00
C MET A 401 11.90 13.52 14.86
N ASP A 402 12.06 14.37 15.88
CA ASP A 402 11.10 14.63 16.95
C ASP A 402 10.37 15.97 16.78
N ASN A 403 10.31 16.47 15.55
CA ASN A 403 9.56 17.69 15.24
C ASN A 403 8.06 17.46 15.44
N GLU A 404 7.50 17.94 16.55
CA GLU A 404 6.10 17.72 16.93
C GLU A 404 5.09 18.13 15.84
N THR A 405 5.35 19.24 15.14
CA THR A 405 4.46 19.71 14.06
C THR A 405 4.47 18.73 12.89
N PHE A 406 5.64 18.19 12.54
CA PHE A 406 5.78 17.22 11.47
C PHE A 406 5.25 15.84 11.87
N ILE A 407 5.46 15.41 13.13
CA ILE A 407 4.83 14.22 13.71
C ILE A 407 3.30 14.31 13.62
N ALA A 408 2.71 15.45 14.01
CA ALA A 408 1.27 15.66 13.90
C ALA A 408 0.78 15.63 12.44
N GLN A 409 1.59 16.14 11.51
CA GLN A 409 1.30 16.04 10.08
C GLN A 409 1.33 14.58 9.60
N MET A 410 2.35 13.80 9.97
CA MET A 410 2.48 12.38 9.63
C MET A 410 1.33 11.55 10.21
N ALA A 411 1.05 11.67 11.50
CA ALA A 411 -0.04 10.95 12.16
C ALA A 411 -1.41 11.24 11.52
N LYS A 412 -1.64 12.49 11.05
CA LYS A 412 -2.88 12.88 10.38
C LYS A 412 -2.96 12.41 8.93
N ASN A 413 -1.85 12.48 8.19
CA ASN A 413 -1.76 12.13 6.78
C ASN A 413 -0.30 11.88 6.36
N VAL A 414 0.13 10.63 6.52
CA VAL A 414 1.49 10.17 6.24
C VAL A 414 1.91 10.43 4.78
N TYR A 415 0.98 10.36 3.83
CA TYR A 415 1.26 10.59 2.40
C TYR A 415 1.54 12.05 2.09
N MET A 416 0.76 12.96 2.69
CA MET A 416 1.02 14.40 2.57
C MET A 416 2.33 14.76 3.26
N ALA A 417 2.62 14.15 4.41
CA ALA A 417 3.88 14.35 5.10
C ALA A 417 5.08 13.85 4.29
N HIS A 418 4.98 12.67 3.66
CA HIS A 418 6.01 12.17 2.74
C HIS A 418 6.28 13.16 1.61
N LYS A 419 5.22 13.68 0.97
CA LYS A 419 5.37 14.72 -0.04
C LYS A 419 6.04 15.98 0.53
N THR A 420 5.61 16.47 1.69
CA THR A 420 6.24 17.62 2.35
C THR A 420 7.73 17.37 2.62
N PHE A 421 8.09 16.15 3.00
CA PHE A 421 9.48 15.75 3.20
C PHE A 421 10.27 15.74 1.89
N LEU A 422 9.71 15.21 0.81
CA LEU A 422 10.32 15.27 -0.52
C LEU A 422 10.53 16.72 -1.00
N ASP A 423 9.54 17.59 -0.80
CA ASP A 423 9.55 18.96 -1.33
C ASP A 423 10.39 19.92 -0.47
N THR A 424 10.34 19.78 0.86
CA THR A 424 10.86 20.78 1.81
C THR A 424 11.62 20.19 3.01
N GLY A 425 11.77 18.86 3.07
CA GLY A 425 12.48 18.17 4.14
C GLY A 425 13.94 18.62 4.27
N LEU A 426 14.51 18.39 5.46
CA LEU A 426 15.91 18.67 5.78
C LEU A 426 16.33 20.14 5.55
N GLY A 427 15.39 21.09 5.70
CA GLY A 427 15.64 22.52 5.48
C GLY A 427 15.55 22.94 4.00
N GLY A 428 14.79 22.20 3.18
CA GLY A 428 14.52 22.55 1.78
C GLY A 428 15.43 21.88 0.75
N ILE A 429 16.26 20.92 1.17
CA ILE A 429 17.23 20.24 0.28
C ILE A 429 16.71 18.92 -0.32
N GLY A 430 15.44 18.57 -0.03
CA GLY A 430 14.74 17.40 -0.57
C GLY A 430 15.03 16.13 0.22
N GLY A 431 14.03 15.55 0.88
CA GLY A 431 14.23 14.56 1.95
C GLY A 431 14.70 13.16 1.53
N ASP A 432 14.23 12.61 0.41
CA ASP A 432 14.59 11.24 -0.02
C ASP A 432 15.87 11.19 -0.86
N ASP A 433 16.51 12.33 -1.16
CA ASP A 433 17.79 12.36 -1.86
C ASP A 433 18.99 12.15 -0.90
N TRP A 434 18.72 12.01 0.41
CA TRP A 434 19.72 11.84 1.46
C TRP A 434 19.39 10.63 2.31
N SER A 435 20.42 9.83 2.62
CA SER A 435 20.41 8.94 3.78
C SER A 435 20.83 9.73 5.02
N GLU A 436 20.61 9.21 6.23
CA GLU A 436 21.10 9.89 7.45
C GLU A 436 22.61 10.08 7.44
N PHE A 437 23.36 9.07 6.99
CA PHE A 437 24.80 9.17 6.80
C PHE A 437 25.16 10.31 5.84
N ALA A 438 24.53 10.35 4.66
CA ALA A 438 24.80 11.38 3.68
C ALA A 438 24.45 12.78 4.21
N TYR A 439 23.35 12.90 4.96
CA TYR A 439 22.95 14.16 5.58
C TYR A 439 23.97 14.63 6.63
N VAL A 440 24.35 13.76 7.57
CA VAL A 440 25.28 14.12 8.65
C VAL A 440 26.69 14.39 8.12
N HIS A 441 27.21 13.49 7.29
CA HIS A 441 28.58 13.61 6.79
C HIS A 441 28.69 14.64 5.66
N ASN A 442 27.88 14.51 4.60
CA ASN A 442 28.05 15.31 3.40
C ASN A 442 27.35 16.68 3.49
N TYR A 443 26.23 16.80 4.20
CA TYR A 443 25.55 18.09 4.33
C TYR A 443 25.96 18.85 5.60
N LEU A 444 25.90 18.23 6.78
CA LEU A 444 26.27 18.88 8.05
C LEU A 444 27.80 18.94 8.28
N LYS A 445 28.60 18.21 7.49
CA LYS A 445 30.07 18.24 7.50
C LYS A 445 30.72 17.68 8.78
N TYR A 446 30.07 16.76 9.47
CA TYR A 446 30.68 16.04 10.59
C TYR A 446 31.73 15.02 10.10
N ALA A 447 32.73 14.76 10.94
CA ALA A 447 33.77 13.77 10.63
C ALA A 447 33.19 12.35 10.56
N LEU A 448 33.87 11.45 9.84
CA LEU A 448 33.35 10.08 9.61
C LEU A 448 33.17 9.29 10.91
N ASN A 449 34.14 9.38 11.83
CA ASN A 449 34.07 8.73 13.14
C ASN A 449 32.86 9.27 13.94
N ASP A 450 32.69 10.60 13.99
CA ASP A 450 31.60 11.23 14.73
C ASP A 450 30.24 10.86 14.11
N THR A 451 30.17 10.78 12.78
CA THR A 451 28.96 10.37 12.04
C THR A 451 28.53 8.95 12.44
N PHE A 452 29.42 7.97 12.36
CA PHE A 452 29.06 6.58 12.69
C PHE A 452 28.75 6.40 14.17
N VAL A 453 29.45 7.11 15.06
CA VAL A 453 29.18 7.04 16.50
C VAL A 453 27.81 7.65 16.83
N ALA A 454 27.43 8.76 16.20
CA ALA A 454 26.14 9.41 16.45
C ALA A 454 24.96 8.63 15.88
N LEU A 455 25.09 8.08 14.67
CA LEU A 455 24.01 7.29 14.05
C LEU A 455 23.86 5.91 14.70
N GLY A 456 24.96 5.32 15.16
CA GLY A 456 24.96 3.96 15.73
C GLY A 456 24.78 2.84 14.69
N ASP A 457 24.63 3.19 13.41
CA ASP A 457 24.50 2.26 12.28
C ASP A 457 25.10 2.87 10.98
N PRO A 458 25.10 2.15 9.84
CA PRO A 458 25.62 2.67 8.57
C PRO A 458 24.85 3.86 7.97
N GLY A 459 23.60 4.08 8.36
CA GLY A 459 22.76 5.20 7.95
C GLY A 459 22.50 5.30 6.44
N SER A 460 22.42 4.17 5.73
CA SER A 460 22.23 4.12 4.26
C SER A 460 20.77 4.16 3.81
N GLU A 461 19.85 3.78 4.70
CA GLU A 461 18.41 3.73 4.44
C GLU A 461 17.84 5.11 4.11
N SER A 462 16.68 5.13 3.46
CA SER A 462 15.93 6.36 3.24
C SER A 462 15.64 7.05 4.57
N PHE A 463 15.96 8.34 4.67
CA PHE A 463 15.65 9.16 5.84
C PHE A 463 14.14 9.11 6.18
N TRP A 464 13.30 8.98 5.15
CA TRP A 464 11.86 8.86 5.33
C TRP A 464 11.46 7.63 6.16
N ASP A 465 12.17 6.50 6.02
CA ASP A 465 11.89 5.28 6.77
C ASP A 465 12.05 5.48 8.27
N ASN A 466 13.16 6.10 8.67
CA ASN A 466 13.39 6.42 10.08
C ASN A 466 12.35 7.39 10.63
N LEU A 467 11.91 8.38 9.83
CA LEU A 467 10.93 9.40 10.27
C LEU A 467 9.56 8.79 10.60
N TYR A 468 9.00 7.99 9.70
CA TYR A 468 7.68 7.40 9.97
C TYR A 468 7.76 6.32 11.05
N GLU A 469 8.86 5.55 11.12
CA GLU A 469 9.06 4.58 12.20
C GLU A 469 9.17 5.29 13.55
N SER A 470 9.97 6.36 13.66
CA SER A 470 10.03 7.17 14.89
C SER A 470 8.64 7.67 15.31
N MET A 471 7.85 8.18 14.37
CA MET A 471 6.46 8.59 14.63
C MET A 471 5.60 7.44 15.15
N TYR A 472 5.64 6.26 14.53
CA TYR A 472 4.86 5.12 15.03
C TYR A 472 5.32 4.66 16.41
N PHE A 473 6.62 4.64 16.67
CA PHE A 473 7.18 4.24 17.96
C PHE A 473 6.98 5.26 19.07
N SER A 474 6.65 6.52 18.73
CA SER A 474 6.20 7.55 19.68
C SER A 474 4.77 7.33 20.21
N ALA A 475 4.02 6.36 19.67
CA ALA A 475 2.65 6.08 20.10
C ALA A 475 2.57 5.72 21.59
N THR A 476 1.60 6.32 22.28
CA THR A 476 1.31 6.08 23.70
C THR A 476 0.21 5.05 23.89
N ASP A 477 -0.59 4.78 22.85
CA ASP A 477 -1.62 3.75 22.84
C ASP A 477 -1.45 2.78 21.67
N TRP A 478 -1.48 1.48 22.00
CA TRP A 478 -1.22 0.38 21.08
C TRP A 478 -2.29 -0.70 21.18
N ARG A 479 -2.53 -1.40 20.07
CA ARG A 479 -3.43 -2.56 20.01
C ARG A 479 -2.72 -3.78 19.45
N THR A 480 -3.18 -4.96 19.85
CA THR A 480 -2.84 -6.25 19.21
C THR A 480 -4.12 -7.06 19.05
N ILE A 481 -4.06 -8.22 18.40
CA ILE A 481 -5.24 -9.07 18.15
C ILE A 481 -5.33 -10.14 19.24
N ASP A 482 -6.52 -10.24 19.81
CA ASP A 482 -6.85 -11.25 20.81
C ASP A 482 -6.79 -12.65 20.22
N GLY A 483 -5.97 -13.54 20.79
CA GLY A 483 -5.74 -14.88 20.24
C GLY A 483 -4.78 -14.93 19.04
N GLY A 484 -4.11 -13.82 18.73
CA GLY A 484 -2.99 -13.75 17.79
C GLY A 484 -3.31 -13.13 16.44
N LEU A 485 -2.33 -12.44 15.83
CA LEU A 485 -2.50 -11.72 14.58
C LEU A 485 -2.85 -12.62 13.39
N THR A 486 -2.52 -13.92 13.42
CA THR A 486 -2.97 -14.89 12.41
C THR A 486 -4.49 -14.98 12.29
N ARG A 487 -5.26 -14.58 13.32
CA ARG A 487 -6.73 -14.52 13.22
C ARG A 487 -7.23 -13.58 12.14
N LEU A 488 -6.51 -12.48 11.85
CA LEU A 488 -6.93 -11.52 10.83
C LEU A 488 -6.97 -12.15 9.42
N PRO A 489 -5.88 -12.75 8.89
CA PRO A 489 -5.97 -13.46 7.62
C PRO A 489 -6.85 -14.72 7.70
N SER A 490 -6.90 -15.42 8.83
CA SER A 490 -7.76 -16.60 8.96
C SER A 490 -9.26 -16.27 8.88
N ALA A 491 -9.67 -15.05 9.23
CA ALA A 491 -11.05 -14.60 9.07
C ALA A 491 -11.52 -14.57 7.60
N PHE A 492 -10.61 -14.65 6.63
CA PHE A 492 -10.95 -14.72 5.21
C PHE A 492 -11.33 -16.12 4.73
N HIS A 493 -10.93 -17.20 5.42
CA HIS A 493 -11.16 -18.58 4.96
C HIS A 493 -12.60 -18.85 4.48
N PRO A 494 -13.66 -18.51 5.25
CA PRO A 494 -15.05 -18.73 4.83
C PRO A 494 -15.44 -17.98 3.56
N LEU A 495 -14.71 -16.91 3.23
CA LEU A 495 -15.00 -15.99 2.15
C LEU A 495 -14.27 -16.36 0.85
N ILE A 496 -13.09 -17.01 0.94
CA ILE A 496 -12.20 -17.17 -0.22
C ILE A 496 -11.70 -18.59 -0.48
N ASP A 497 -11.89 -19.56 0.41
CA ASP A 497 -11.32 -20.91 0.22
C ASP A 497 -11.75 -21.55 -1.11
N GLY A 498 -12.96 -21.26 -1.59
CA GLY A 498 -13.47 -21.75 -2.89
C GLY A 498 -12.77 -21.17 -4.13
N ILE A 499 -12.00 -20.09 -3.99
CA ILE A 499 -11.28 -19.41 -5.07
C ILE A 499 -9.77 -19.33 -4.85
N THR A 500 -9.27 -19.84 -3.71
CA THR A 500 -7.86 -19.88 -3.39
C THR A 500 -7.23 -21.20 -3.82
N HIS A 501 -6.17 -21.09 -4.60
CA HIS A 501 -5.37 -22.21 -5.05
C HIS A 501 -4.05 -22.25 -4.26
N MET A 502 -4.04 -23.04 -3.20
CA MET A 502 -2.88 -23.28 -2.35
C MET A 502 -1.83 -24.18 -3.05
N ASN A 503 -0.60 -24.25 -2.51
CA ASN A 503 0.53 -25.00 -3.08
C ASN A 503 0.92 -24.61 -4.52
N ARG A 504 0.67 -23.37 -4.94
CA ARG A 504 1.02 -22.89 -6.29
C ARG A 504 2.09 -21.82 -6.24
N LYS A 505 3.35 -22.26 -6.16
CA LYS A 505 4.52 -21.37 -6.22
C LYS A 505 4.77 -20.94 -7.67
N VAL A 506 4.30 -19.75 -8.03
CA VAL A 506 4.61 -19.12 -9.33
C VAL A 506 6.12 -18.94 -9.46
N GLN A 507 6.65 -19.23 -10.65
CA GLN A 507 8.06 -19.08 -10.97
C GLN A 507 8.28 -18.35 -12.31
N ARG A 508 7.23 -18.22 -13.13
CA ARG A 508 7.30 -17.46 -14.37
C ARG A 508 5.99 -16.73 -14.64
N ILE A 509 6.11 -15.57 -15.25
CA ILE A 509 5.03 -14.78 -15.81
C ILE A 509 5.37 -14.53 -17.27
N GLU A 510 4.43 -14.81 -18.16
CA GLU A 510 4.53 -14.49 -19.58
C GLU A 510 3.37 -13.58 -19.96
N PHE A 511 3.63 -12.60 -20.83
CA PHE A 511 2.58 -11.77 -21.40
C PHE A 511 2.46 -12.04 -22.90
N ASN A 512 1.26 -12.36 -23.36
CA ASN A 512 0.98 -12.57 -24.76
C ASN A 512 0.41 -11.29 -25.37
N GLU A 513 1.18 -10.64 -26.25
CA GLU A 513 0.80 -9.40 -26.94
C GLU A 513 -0.42 -9.58 -27.86
N SER A 514 -0.62 -10.76 -28.46
CA SER A 514 -1.74 -10.99 -29.37
C SER A 514 -3.06 -11.16 -28.63
N SER A 515 -3.06 -11.89 -27.52
CA SER A 515 -4.28 -12.09 -26.71
C SER A 515 -4.46 -11.03 -25.62
N GLN A 516 -3.43 -10.22 -25.35
CA GLN A 516 -3.38 -9.27 -24.22
C GLN A 516 -3.68 -9.96 -22.87
N ARG A 517 -3.06 -11.13 -22.65
CA ARG A 517 -3.27 -11.95 -21.43
C ARG A 517 -1.97 -12.29 -20.74
N VAL A 518 -2.04 -12.38 -19.41
CA VAL A 518 -0.94 -12.78 -18.53
C VAL A 518 -1.04 -14.26 -18.22
N THR A 519 0.02 -15.02 -18.42
CA THR A 519 0.09 -16.44 -18.09
C THR A 519 1.03 -16.66 -16.91
N LEU A 520 0.48 -17.19 -15.82
CA LEU A 520 1.24 -17.61 -14.64
C LEU A 520 1.69 -19.05 -14.82
N GLN A 521 2.93 -19.35 -14.48
CA GLN A 521 3.49 -20.69 -14.58
C GLN A 521 4.12 -21.15 -13.27
N TRP A 522 3.82 -22.39 -12.87
CA TRP A 522 4.35 -23.02 -11.67
C TRP A 522 4.64 -24.50 -11.93
N LYS A 523 5.37 -25.15 -11.01
CA LYS A 523 5.52 -26.60 -10.98
C LYS A 523 4.68 -27.18 -9.84
N SER A 524 4.08 -28.34 -10.03
CA SER A 524 3.37 -29.03 -8.94
C SER A 524 4.35 -29.67 -7.96
N LYS A 525 5.49 -30.15 -8.45
CA LYS A 525 6.59 -30.70 -7.65
C LYS A 525 7.91 -30.11 -8.11
N ALA A 526 8.87 -30.00 -7.18
CA ALA A 526 10.16 -29.37 -7.45
C ALA A 526 10.91 -30.00 -8.64
N LEU A 527 10.82 -31.32 -8.80
CA LEU A 527 11.51 -32.09 -9.83
C LEU A 527 10.75 -32.18 -11.17
N ASP A 528 9.56 -31.59 -11.28
CA ASP A 528 8.81 -31.61 -12.53
C ASP A 528 9.61 -30.90 -13.63
N ARG A 529 9.62 -31.50 -14.82
CA ARG A 529 10.32 -30.93 -16.00
C ARG A 529 9.48 -29.90 -16.75
N THR A 530 8.15 -29.96 -16.60
CA THR A 530 7.18 -29.11 -17.28
C THR A 530 6.48 -28.18 -16.30
N PHE A 531 6.11 -27.00 -16.78
CA PHE A 531 5.30 -26.05 -16.02
C PHE A 531 3.81 -26.33 -16.26
N GLN A 532 3.01 -26.18 -15.21
CA GLN A 532 1.59 -25.90 -15.33
C GLN A 532 1.40 -24.42 -15.61
N ASN A 533 0.29 -24.07 -16.25
CA ASN A 533 -0.03 -22.70 -16.59
C ASN A 533 -1.52 -22.37 -16.35
N ALA A 534 -1.79 -21.10 -16.10
CA ALA A 534 -3.12 -20.52 -16.16
C ALA A 534 -3.01 -19.08 -16.67
N SER A 535 -3.91 -18.69 -17.57
CA SER A 535 -3.90 -17.37 -18.20
C SER A 535 -5.06 -16.52 -17.71
N TYR A 536 -4.82 -15.24 -17.52
CA TYR A 536 -5.73 -14.25 -16.94
C TYR A 536 -5.71 -12.96 -17.78
N ASP A 537 -6.74 -12.13 -17.66
CA ASP A 537 -6.76 -10.81 -18.28
C ASP A 537 -5.79 -9.85 -17.57
N LEU A 538 -5.74 -9.90 -16.24
CA LEU A 538 -4.80 -9.14 -15.41
C LEU A 538 -4.28 -10.00 -14.26
N ALA A 539 -3.09 -9.67 -13.77
CA ALA A 539 -2.52 -10.27 -12.57
C ALA A 539 -2.04 -9.20 -11.58
N VAL A 540 -2.42 -9.33 -10.31
CA VAL A 540 -1.88 -8.54 -9.20
C VAL A 540 -0.84 -9.39 -8.49
N VAL A 541 0.42 -8.97 -8.51
CA VAL A 541 1.53 -9.68 -7.84
C VAL A 541 1.76 -9.05 -6.49
N THR A 542 1.52 -9.83 -5.44
CA THR A 542 1.70 -9.39 -4.03
C THR A 542 2.83 -10.13 -3.31
N ALA A 543 3.51 -11.03 -4.01
CA ALA A 543 4.72 -11.69 -3.53
C ALA A 543 5.84 -10.66 -3.32
N PRO A 544 6.71 -10.82 -2.31
CA PRO A 544 7.81 -9.89 -2.09
C PRO A 544 8.74 -9.79 -3.30
N LEU A 545 9.27 -8.59 -3.59
CA LEU A 545 10.16 -8.36 -4.74
C LEU A 545 11.44 -9.20 -4.65
N ALA A 546 11.91 -9.48 -3.43
CA ALA A 546 12.98 -10.44 -3.14
C ALA A 546 12.74 -11.85 -3.73
N LEU A 547 11.49 -12.31 -3.77
CA LEU A 547 11.13 -13.57 -4.40
C LEU A 547 10.85 -13.39 -5.89
N VAL A 548 10.16 -12.31 -6.28
CA VAL A 548 9.78 -12.04 -7.68
C VAL A 548 11.00 -11.91 -8.59
N ARG A 549 12.13 -11.34 -8.12
CA ARG A 549 13.38 -11.27 -8.89
C ARG A 549 13.98 -12.64 -9.28
N THR A 550 13.54 -13.71 -8.63
CA THR A 550 13.95 -15.09 -8.99
C THR A 550 13.11 -15.69 -10.12
N TRP A 551 12.03 -15.03 -10.53
CA TRP A 551 11.11 -15.52 -11.55
C TRP A 551 11.63 -15.22 -12.96
N ARG A 552 11.06 -15.90 -13.96
CA ARG A 552 11.16 -15.42 -15.35
C ARG A 552 10.00 -14.47 -15.62
N LEU A 553 10.30 -13.23 -15.97
CA LEU A 553 9.33 -12.15 -16.12
C LEU A 553 9.25 -11.70 -17.58
N PRO A 554 8.12 -11.10 -18.02
CA PRO A 554 8.08 -10.43 -19.32
C PRO A 554 9.00 -9.20 -19.30
N GLY A 555 9.30 -8.64 -20.48
CA GLY A 555 10.07 -7.40 -20.58
C GLY A 555 9.28 -6.20 -20.05
N PHE A 556 9.50 -5.87 -18.77
CA PHE A 556 9.03 -4.64 -18.13
C PHE A 556 9.93 -3.45 -18.50
N SER A 557 9.53 -2.24 -18.13
CA SER A 557 10.37 -1.05 -18.21
C SER A 557 11.63 -1.21 -17.37
N ASP A 558 12.73 -0.59 -17.80
CA ASP A 558 14.02 -0.67 -17.10
C ASP A 558 13.91 -0.26 -15.63
N LEU A 559 13.07 0.74 -15.32
CA LEU A 559 12.87 1.22 -13.96
C LEU A 559 12.10 0.23 -13.08
N LEU A 560 11.05 -0.40 -13.62
CA LEU A 560 10.32 -1.44 -12.88
C LEU A 560 11.18 -2.70 -12.69
N GLN A 561 11.93 -3.09 -13.73
CA GLN A 561 12.85 -4.22 -13.65
C GLN A 561 13.97 -3.96 -12.63
N MET A 562 14.56 -2.76 -12.65
CA MET A 562 15.55 -2.32 -11.64
C MET A 562 14.98 -2.42 -10.23
N ALA A 563 13.75 -1.91 -10.02
CA ALA A 563 13.10 -1.99 -8.73
C ALA A 563 12.93 -3.45 -8.27
N ILE A 564 12.42 -4.34 -9.12
CA ILE A 564 12.26 -5.77 -8.80
C ILE A 564 13.60 -6.41 -8.40
N ASP A 565 14.65 -6.15 -9.19
CA ASP A 565 15.94 -6.82 -9.04
C ASP A 565 16.74 -6.34 -7.82
N THR A 566 16.57 -5.07 -7.43
CA THR A 566 17.45 -4.41 -6.45
C THR A 566 16.77 -4.02 -5.14
N TYR A 567 15.44 -4.00 -5.04
CA TYR A 567 14.77 -3.48 -3.83
C TYR A 567 15.30 -4.17 -2.56
N PRO A 568 15.90 -3.42 -1.63
CA PRO A 568 16.49 -3.98 -0.41
C PRO A 568 15.43 -4.36 0.62
N TYR A 569 15.78 -5.33 1.46
CA TYR A 569 14.92 -5.88 2.50
C TYR A 569 15.75 -6.22 3.74
N GLU A 570 15.15 -6.02 4.90
CA GLU A 570 15.70 -6.39 6.19
C GLU A 570 15.46 -7.87 6.53
N GLN A 571 16.27 -8.38 7.46
CA GLN A 571 16.20 -9.74 7.96
C GLN A 571 15.92 -9.77 9.45
N VAL A 572 15.15 -10.76 9.88
CA VAL A 572 14.79 -10.93 11.30
C VAL A 572 14.92 -12.36 11.72
N CYS A 573 15.41 -12.55 12.94
CA CYS A 573 15.22 -13.79 13.66
C CYS A 573 14.58 -13.57 15.04
N LYS A 574 13.58 -14.38 15.35
CA LYS A 574 12.85 -14.36 16.62
C LYS A 574 12.93 -15.71 17.31
N VAL A 575 13.02 -15.68 18.63
CA VAL A 575 12.95 -16.86 19.51
C VAL A 575 11.91 -16.62 20.60
N ALA A 576 10.88 -17.45 20.60
CA ALA A 576 9.86 -17.49 21.64
C ALA A 576 10.08 -18.71 22.54
N LEU A 577 10.03 -18.50 23.86
CA LEU A 577 10.23 -19.52 24.89
C LEU A 577 8.97 -19.69 25.74
N GLN A 578 8.53 -20.93 25.96
CA GLN A 578 7.40 -21.23 26.83
C GLN A 578 7.88 -21.60 28.24
N PHE A 579 7.21 -21.00 29.23
CA PHE A 579 7.48 -21.19 30.65
C PHE A 579 6.28 -21.80 31.38
N LYS A 580 6.55 -22.61 32.41
CA LYS A 580 5.56 -23.28 33.26
C LYS A 580 4.65 -22.28 33.99
N SER A 581 5.17 -21.10 34.29
CA SER A 581 4.42 -19.99 34.88
C SER A 581 4.91 -18.66 34.33
N ARG A 582 4.08 -17.63 34.48
CA ARG A 582 4.41 -16.23 34.16
C ARG A 582 5.17 -15.60 35.32
N PHE A 583 6.30 -16.18 35.71
CA PHE A 583 7.05 -15.77 36.91
C PHE A 583 7.40 -14.26 36.93
N TRP A 584 7.53 -13.63 35.76
CA TRP A 584 7.74 -12.19 35.61
C TRP A 584 6.54 -11.33 36.08
N GLU A 585 5.32 -11.87 36.06
CA GLU A 585 4.10 -11.18 36.54
C GLU A 585 3.85 -11.35 38.04
N HIS A 586 4.47 -12.36 38.67
CA HIS A 586 4.24 -12.72 40.08
C HIS A 586 5.44 -12.42 40.98
N SER A 587 6.33 -11.54 40.52
CA SER A 587 7.48 -11.06 41.29
C SER A 587 7.10 -9.86 42.17
N ALA A 588 8.00 -9.44 43.07
CA ALA A 588 7.80 -8.24 43.89
C ALA A 588 7.64 -6.94 43.06
N LEU A 589 8.20 -6.91 41.85
CA LEU A 589 8.06 -5.83 40.87
C LEU A 589 7.53 -6.45 39.57
N PRO A 590 6.22 -6.62 39.43
CA PRO A 590 5.64 -7.40 38.34
C PRO A 590 5.79 -6.71 36.98
N ILE A 591 6.05 -7.49 35.94
CA ILE A 591 6.16 -7.04 34.56
C ILE A 591 4.91 -7.46 33.79
N TYR A 592 4.00 -6.53 33.52
CA TYR A 592 2.79 -6.80 32.74
C TYR A 592 2.96 -6.34 31.28
N GLY A 593 3.04 -7.30 30.36
CA GLY A 593 3.48 -7.05 28.98
C GLY A 593 4.82 -6.32 28.94
N SER A 594 5.05 -5.47 27.94
CA SER A 594 6.29 -4.70 27.67
C SER A 594 7.22 -5.32 26.64
N CYS A 595 7.89 -4.46 25.86
CA CYS A 595 9.10 -4.73 25.10
C CYS A 595 10.31 -3.91 25.59
N SER A 596 10.20 -3.28 26.76
CA SER A 596 11.16 -2.30 27.27
C SER A 596 12.30 -2.90 28.10
N THR A 597 12.49 -4.22 28.08
CA THR A 597 13.66 -4.81 28.75
C THR A 597 14.90 -4.50 27.91
N THR A 598 15.87 -3.84 28.53
CA THR A 598 17.10 -3.39 27.87
C THR A 598 18.21 -4.36 28.18
N THR A 599 18.95 -4.78 27.15
CA THR A 599 20.14 -5.59 27.32
C THR A 599 21.21 -5.32 26.27
N ASP A 600 22.47 -5.48 26.67
CA ASP A 600 23.64 -5.50 25.79
C ASP A 600 24.14 -6.92 25.47
N ILE A 601 23.44 -7.97 25.90
CA ILE A 601 23.78 -9.35 25.53
C ILE A 601 23.74 -9.47 23.99
N PRO A 602 24.86 -9.82 23.33
CA PRO A 602 24.94 -9.81 21.88
C PRO A 602 23.89 -10.69 21.20
N GLY A 603 23.18 -10.14 20.21
CA GLY A 603 22.25 -10.93 19.41
C GLY A 603 20.94 -11.34 20.12
N ILE A 604 20.60 -10.74 21.27
CA ILE A 604 19.26 -10.91 21.87
C ILE A 604 18.25 -9.94 21.27
N GLY A 605 18.63 -8.67 21.12
CA GLY A 605 17.73 -7.62 20.60
C GLY A 605 16.58 -7.34 21.57
N SER A 606 15.35 -7.21 21.06
CA SER A 606 14.19 -6.91 21.91
C SER A 606 13.63 -8.16 22.61
N ILE A 607 13.24 -7.98 23.88
CA ILE A 607 12.53 -8.98 24.68
C ILE A 607 11.13 -8.45 24.96
N CYS A 608 10.11 -9.22 24.56
CA CYS A 608 8.71 -8.83 24.74
C CYS A 608 7.91 -9.87 25.54
N TYR A 609 7.22 -9.41 26.58
CA TYR A 609 6.31 -10.21 27.39
C TYR A 609 4.88 -10.15 26.80
N PRO A 610 4.07 -11.20 26.98
CA PRO A 610 2.72 -11.21 26.43
C PRO A 610 1.84 -10.08 26.98
N SER A 611 1.09 -9.43 26.09
CA SER A 611 0.08 -8.41 26.45
C SER A 611 -1.32 -8.99 26.68
N TYR A 612 -1.47 -10.31 26.59
CA TYR A 612 -2.72 -11.03 26.83
C TYR A 612 -2.62 -11.81 28.14
N ASP A 613 -3.80 -12.11 28.71
CA ASP A 613 -4.00 -12.89 29.94
C ASP A 613 -3.08 -12.43 31.09
N ILE A 614 -3.03 -11.11 31.26
CA ILE A 614 -2.24 -10.45 32.30
C ILE A 614 -2.64 -10.99 33.67
N ASN A 615 -1.63 -11.27 34.49
CA ASN A 615 -1.76 -11.82 35.85
C ASN A 615 -2.30 -13.27 35.89
N SER A 616 -2.24 -14.00 34.78
CA SER A 616 -2.58 -15.42 34.72
C SER A 616 -1.55 -16.27 35.44
N THR A 617 -1.98 -17.39 36.02
CA THR A 617 -1.11 -18.43 36.59
C THR A 617 -0.83 -19.57 35.61
N ALA A 618 -1.43 -19.54 34.42
CA ALA A 618 -1.16 -20.50 33.36
C ALA A 618 0.26 -20.34 32.79
N MET A 619 0.64 -21.26 31.91
CA MET A 619 1.87 -21.15 31.13
C MET A 619 1.91 -19.85 30.32
N GLY A 620 3.12 -19.33 30.08
CA GLY A 620 3.32 -18.08 29.34
C GLY A 620 4.42 -18.22 28.30
N VAL A 621 4.30 -17.47 27.20
CA VAL A 621 5.27 -17.50 26.09
C VAL A 621 5.94 -16.15 25.92
N MET A 622 7.20 -16.03 26.33
CA MET A 622 7.99 -14.81 26.15
C MET A 622 8.61 -14.78 24.74
N LEU A 623 8.56 -13.63 24.06
CA LEU A 623 9.47 -13.39 22.95
C LEU A 623 10.82 -13.01 23.55
N ALA A 624 11.68 -13.99 23.73
CA ALA A 624 12.95 -13.85 24.45
C ALA A 624 14.08 -13.28 23.60
N SER A 625 13.92 -13.30 22.27
CA SER A 625 14.83 -12.60 21.36
C SER A 625 14.08 -12.13 20.12
N TYR A 626 14.35 -10.90 19.71
CA TYR A 626 13.95 -10.32 18.45
C TYR A 626 15.10 -9.47 17.91
N THR A 627 15.80 -10.02 16.92
CA THR A 627 16.91 -9.35 16.22
C THR A 627 16.55 -9.04 14.78
N SER A 628 17.05 -7.90 14.29
CA SER A 628 16.92 -7.46 12.90
C SER A 628 18.29 -7.32 12.21
N SER A 629 18.26 -7.00 10.92
CA SER A 629 19.42 -6.68 10.09
C SER A 629 20.49 -7.76 10.11
N ASP A 630 21.75 -7.36 10.11
CA ASP A 630 22.91 -8.25 10.12
C ASP A 630 22.90 -9.23 11.32
N SER A 631 22.44 -8.79 12.50
CA SER A 631 22.27 -9.69 13.67
C SER A 631 21.23 -10.78 13.41
N GLY A 632 20.07 -10.42 12.84
CA GLY A 632 19.02 -11.37 12.48
C GLY A 632 19.47 -12.37 11.40
N LEU A 633 20.32 -11.93 10.47
CA LEU A 633 20.87 -12.77 9.41
C LEU A 633 21.86 -13.81 9.95
N ARG A 634 22.78 -13.42 10.85
CA ARG A 634 23.79 -14.32 11.42
C ARG A 634 23.18 -15.52 12.12
N TRP A 635 22.10 -15.28 12.88
CA TRP A 635 21.43 -16.34 13.63
C TRP A 635 20.86 -17.45 12.75
N ALA A 636 20.56 -17.20 11.48
CA ALA A 636 20.07 -18.22 10.56
C ALA A 636 21.08 -19.35 10.33
N SER A 637 22.38 -19.04 10.39
CA SER A 637 23.47 -20.00 10.18
C SER A 637 23.76 -20.90 11.39
N ILE A 638 23.31 -20.50 12.59
CA ILE A 638 23.56 -21.22 13.83
C ILE A 638 22.53 -22.35 14.00
N PRO A 639 22.94 -23.57 14.41
CA PRO A 639 22.02 -24.65 14.71
C PRO A 639 20.93 -24.22 15.69
N GLN A 640 19.69 -24.60 15.41
CA GLN A 640 18.51 -24.13 16.14
C GLN A 640 18.61 -24.35 17.65
N ASN A 641 19.03 -25.54 18.08
CA ASN A 641 19.16 -25.89 19.50
C ASN A 641 20.24 -25.04 20.20
N VAL A 642 21.34 -24.72 19.51
CA VAL A 642 22.42 -23.89 20.05
C VAL A 642 21.95 -22.45 20.23
N HIS A 643 21.29 -21.88 19.22
CA HIS A 643 20.75 -20.53 19.33
C HIS A 643 19.64 -20.42 20.40
N VAL A 644 18.74 -21.41 20.48
CA VAL A 644 17.69 -21.41 21.51
C VAL A 644 18.30 -21.54 22.90
N GLN A 645 19.28 -22.41 23.10
CA GLN A 645 19.97 -22.52 24.39
C GLN A 645 20.67 -21.20 24.76
N TYR A 646 21.33 -20.55 23.80
CA TYR A 646 21.93 -19.23 24.00
C TYR A 646 20.90 -18.21 24.50
N VAL A 647 19.69 -18.19 23.91
CA VAL A 647 18.62 -17.29 24.36
C VAL A 647 18.10 -17.68 25.75
N VAL A 648 18.01 -18.97 26.09
CA VAL A 648 17.65 -19.42 27.45
C VAL A 648 18.68 -18.94 28.47
N ASP A 649 19.97 -19.12 28.18
CA ASP A 649 21.06 -18.71 29.06
C ASP A 649 21.06 -17.18 29.25
N ALA A 650 20.84 -16.42 28.17
CA ALA A 650 20.67 -14.97 28.23
C ALA A 650 19.47 -14.53 29.07
N MET A 651 18.33 -15.24 28.98
CA MET A 651 17.19 -14.96 29.85
C MET A 651 17.53 -15.25 31.31
N ALA A 652 18.29 -16.32 31.59
CA ALA A 652 18.75 -16.63 32.94
C ALA A 652 19.74 -15.58 33.47
N GLU A 653 20.59 -14.99 32.63
CA GLU A 653 21.42 -13.85 33.01
C GLU A 653 20.57 -12.62 33.39
N ILE A 654 19.46 -12.38 32.70
CA ILE A 654 18.61 -11.20 32.95
C ILE A 654 17.70 -11.42 34.18
N HIS A 655 17.09 -12.60 34.28
CA HIS A 655 16.02 -12.92 35.25
C HIS A 655 16.48 -13.77 36.44
N GLY A 656 17.67 -14.38 36.37
CA GLY A 656 18.19 -15.35 37.32
C GLY A 656 17.81 -16.80 36.99
N ASP A 657 18.33 -17.74 37.79
CA ASP A 657 18.23 -19.20 37.58
C ASP A 657 16.79 -19.74 37.50
N VAL A 658 15.79 -18.96 37.95
CA VAL A 658 14.36 -19.28 37.81
C VAL A 658 13.98 -19.64 36.36
N VAL A 659 14.70 -19.07 35.38
CA VAL A 659 14.50 -19.37 33.96
C VAL A 659 14.71 -20.85 33.66
N TYR A 660 15.75 -21.48 34.19
CA TYR A 660 16.04 -22.90 33.94
C TYR A 660 14.95 -23.80 34.53
N ASP A 661 14.48 -23.48 35.74
CA ASP A 661 13.43 -24.24 36.42
C ASP A 661 12.07 -24.10 35.73
N GLN A 662 11.77 -22.90 35.23
CA GLN A 662 10.48 -22.57 34.62
C GLN A 662 10.43 -22.90 33.13
N TYR A 663 11.56 -22.97 32.44
CA TYR A 663 11.57 -23.30 31.02
C TYR A 663 11.02 -24.72 30.79
N THR A 664 10.10 -24.84 29.84
CA THR A 664 9.42 -26.10 29.55
C THR A 664 10.21 -27.01 28.60
N GLY A 665 11.22 -26.45 27.92
CA GLY A 665 11.85 -27.07 26.75
C GLY A 665 11.15 -26.74 25.42
N ASN A 666 9.94 -26.17 25.45
CA ASN A 666 9.23 -25.79 24.23
C ASN A 666 9.63 -24.38 23.77
N TYR A 667 9.87 -24.24 22.47
CA TYR A 667 10.25 -22.99 21.84
C TYR A 667 9.71 -22.89 20.41
N ASN A 668 9.67 -21.67 19.88
CA ASN A 668 9.55 -21.44 18.45
C ASN A 668 10.68 -20.49 18.01
N ARG A 669 11.47 -20.90 17.02
CA ARG A 669 12.46 -20.04 16.37
C ARG A 669 12.03 -19.81 14.93
N ARG A 670 11.98 -18.55 14.52
CA ARG A 670 11.72 -18.16 13.13
C ARG A 670 12.74 -17.14 12.69
N CYS A 671 13.63 -17.54 11.78
CA CYS A 671 14.44 -16.61 11.00
C CYS A 671 13.83 -16.51 9.60
N TRP A 672 13.42 -15.32 9.16
CA TRP A 672 12.64 -15.15 7.92
C TRP A 672 13.40 -15.51 6.65
N VAL A 673 14.73 -15.37 6.66
CA VAL A 673 15.60 -15.81 5.55
C VAL A 673 15.48 -17.31 5.25
N LEU A 674 15.03 -18.12 6.20
CA LEU A 674 14.83 -19.56 6.02
C LEU A 674 13.44 -19.91 5.47
N ASP A 675 12.52 -18.94 5.37
CA ASP A 675 11.20 -19.17 4.79
C ASP A 675 11.26 -19.09 3.26
N GLN A 676 10.95 -20.20 2.59
CA GLN A 676 11.03 -20.33 1.13
C GLN A 676 9.96 -19.56 0.35
N TYR A 677 8.94 -19.00 1.00
CA TYR A 677 7.83 -18.27 0.39
C TYR A 677 7.94 -16.76 0.60
N GLU A 678 8.70 -16.33 1.61
CA GLU A 678 8.85 -14.91 1.94
C GLU A 678 10.31 -14.46 1.79
N THR A 679 11.29 -15.30 2.15
CA THR A 679 12.76 -15.13 2.01
C THR A 679 13.38 -13.96 2.77
N ILE A 680 12.57 -13.02 3.25
CA ILE A 680 12.97 -11.74 3.86
C ILE A 680 11.89 -11.28 4.87
N SER A 681 12.17 -10.23 5.65
CA SER A 681 11.24 -9.67 6.65
C SER A 681 10.40 -8.52 6.11
N TRP A 682 10.98 -7.36 5.80
CA TRP A 682 10.27 -6.19 5.26
C TRP A 682 11.18 -5.38 4.35
N ALA A 683 10.58 -4.58 3.47
CA ALA A 683 11.35 -3.69 2.60
C ALA A 683 12.00 -2.56 3.39
N SER A 684 13.26 -2.24 3.08
CA SER A 684 13.99 -1.12 3.67
C SER A 684 14.78 -0.38 2.59
N PRO A 685 14.11 0.46 1.78
CA PRO A 685 14.71 1.11 0.61
C PRO A 685 15.83 2.09 0.99
N ASP A 686 16.90 2.08 0.21
CA ASP A 686 17.97 3.08 0.31
C ASP A 686 17.50 4.46 -0.19
N ALA A 687 18.27 5.50 0.15
CA ALA A 687 18.03 6.86 -0.31
C ALA A 687 17.80 6.94 -1.84
N GLY A 688 16.73 7.63 -2.23
CA GLY A 688 16.30 7.87 -3.61
C GLY A 688 15.45 6.77 -4.22
N MET A 689 15.45 5.56 -3.64
CA MET A 689 14.71 4.43 -4.19
C MET A 689 13.20 4.61 -4.07
N ARG A 690 12.67 5.17 -2.97
CA ARG A 690 11.22 5.42 -2.84
C ARG A 690 10.74 6.42 -3.87
N LYS A 691 11.40 7.58 -3.95
CA LYS A 691 11.12 8.63 -4.92
C LYS A 691 11.18 8.11 -6.37
N ALA A 692 12.12 7.22 -6.68
CA ALA A 692 12.26 6.66 -8.03
C ALA A 692 11.26 5.54 -8.35
N PHE A 693 11.05 4.58 -7.44
CA PHE A 693 10.35 3.33 -7.75
C PHE A 693 8.85 3.34 -7.45
N ILE A 694 8.36 4.16 -6.51
CA ILE A 694 6.91 4.29 -6.26
C ILE A 694 6.14 4.61 -7.56
N PRO A 695 6.56 5.59 -8.38
CA PRO A 695 5.90 5.86 -9.67
C PRO A 695 5.92 4.68 -10.65
N ALA A 696 6.92 3.79 -10.57
CA ALA A 696 6.98 2.59 -11.40
C ALA A 696 5.98 1.53 -10.93
N PHE A 697 5.85 1.31 -9.61
CA PHE A 697 4.88 0.37 -9.04
C PHE A 697 3.42 0.75 -9.30
N PHE A 698 3.16 2.03 -9.57
CA PHE A 698 1.81 2.57 -9.82
C PHE A 698 1.37 2.47 -11.28
N LYS A 699 2.19 1.84 -12.13
CA LYS A 699 1.85 1.52 -13.52
C LYS A 699 1.39 0.07 -13.64
N THR A 700 0.49 -0.18 -14.60
CA THR A 700 0.18 -1.54 -15.04
C THR A 700 1.04 -1.83 -16.26
N GLU A 701 1.99 -2.74 -16.13
CA GLU A 701 2.87 -3.13 -17.22
C GLU A 701 2.58 -4.58 -17.63
N LYS A 702 2.37 -4.81 -18.92
CA LYS A 702 2.15 -6.16 -19.46
C LYS A 702 1.04 -6.94 -18.72
N GLY A 703 -0.05 -6.25 -18.36
CA GLY A 703 -1.18 -6.81 -17.61
C GLY A 703 -0.89 -7.13 -16.14
N VAL A 704 0.28 -6.74 -15.61
CA VAL A 704 0.71 -6.99 -14.24
C VAL A 704 0.65 -5.71 -13.41
N VAL A 705 0.07 -5.81 -12.22
CA VAL A 705 0.03 -4.78 -11.18
C VAL A 705 0.88 -5.25 -10.01
N MET A 706 1.89 -4.48 -9.61
CA MET A 706 2.69 -4.78 -8.41
C MET A 706 1.98 -4.26 -7.16
N SER A 707 2.00 -5.03 -6.07
CA SER A 707 1.42 -4.67 -4.77
C SER A 707 2.17 -5.36 -3.63
N GLY A 708 1.93 -4.91 -2.39
CA GLY A 708 2.67 -5.32 -1.19
C GLY A 708 3.24 -4.13 -0.43
N GLU A 709 3.66 -4.33 0.82
CA GLU A 709 4.12 -3.23 1.69
C GLU A 709 5.29 -2.42 1.10
N GLY A 710 6.25 -3.07 0.42
CA GLY A 710 7.36 -2.38 -0.25
C GLY A 710 6.96 -1.54 -1.46
N THR A 711 5.68 -1.50 -1.83
CA THR A 711 5.14 -0.62 -2.88
C THR A 711 4.27 0.50 -2.31
N SER A 712 4.25 0.67 -0.99
CA SER A 712 3.63 1.81 -0.31
C SER A 712 4.68 2.86 0.10
N TYR A 713 4.22 3.95 0.70
CA TYR A 713 5.06 5.03 1.22
C TYR A 713 5.71 4.67 2.54
N THR A 714 5.08 3.79 3.31
CA THR A 714 5.65 3.17 4.49
C THR A 714 5.87 1.68 4.21
N SER A 715 6.79 1.06 4.92
CA SER A 715 7.10 -0.37 4.83
C SER A 715 6.97 -1.03 6.20
N SER A 716 7.22 -2.32 6.32
CA SER A 716 7.23 -3.07 7.60
C SER A 716 5.87 -3.29 8.30
N TRP A 717 4.82 -2.54 7.97
CA TRP A 717 3.51 -2.60 8.62
C TRP A 717 2.41 -3.29 7.79
N ILE A 718 1.44 -3.92 8.48
CA ILE A 718 0.23 -4.48 7.84
C ILE A 718 -0.57 -3.37 7.15
N ALA A 719 -0.65 -2.17 7.74
CA ALA A 719 -1.32 -1.01 7.15
C ALA A 719 -0.78 -0.73 5.73
N SER A 720 0.55 -0.69 5.57
CA SER A 720 1.22 -0.50 4.28
C SER A 720 0.84 -1.56 3.24
N ALA A 721 0.71 -2.82 3.66
CA ALA A 721 0.26 -3.90 2.78
C ALA A 721 -1.22 -3.72 2.36
N LEU A 722 -2.09 -3.35 3.29
CA LEU A 722 -3.51 -3.10 3.03
C LEU A 722 -3.71 -1.92 2.08
N GLU A 723 -3.01 -0.81 2.32
CA GLU A 723 -3.05 0.37 1.44
C GLU A 723 -2.61 0.06 0.02
N SER A 724 -1.52 -0.68 -0.13
CA SER A 724 -1.07 -1.14 -1.44
C SER A 724 -2.10 -2.07 -2.10
N GLY A 725 -2.82 -2.88 -1.31
CA GLY A 725 -3.92 -3.71 -1.79
C GLY A 725 -5.12 -2.91 -2.29
N VAL A 726 -5.48 -1.83 -1.59
CA VAL A 726 -6.50 -0.85 -2.02
C VAL A 726 -6.09 -0.18 -3.32
N ARG A 727 -4.85 0.32 -3.41
CA ARG A 727 -4.32 0.89 -4.66
C ARG A 727 -4.39 -0.10 -5.81
N ALA A 728 -3.94 -1.33 -5.61
CA ALA A 728 -3.94 -2.34 -6.66
C ALA A 728 -5.36 -2.65 -7.17
N ALA A 729 -6.35 -2.74 -6.27
CA ALA A 729 -7.74 -2.88 -6.66
C ALA A 729 -8.25 -1.67 -7.46
N THR A 730 -7.98 -0.45 -7.01
CA THR A 730 -8.30 0.78 -7.75
C THR A 730 -7.66 0.76 -9.14
N GLN A 731 -6.37 0.42 -9.22
CA GLN A 731 -5.64 0.34 -10.48
C GLN A 731 -6.30 -0.65 -11.45
N VAL A 732 -6.61 -1.88 -10.99
CA VAL A 732 -7.35 -2.87 -11.78
C VAL A 732 -8.72 -2.35 -12.23
N LEU A 733 -9.48 -1.69 -11.37
CA LEU A 733 -10.78 -1.13 -11.74
C LEU A 733 -10.66 -0.06 -12.82
N LEU A 734 -9.64 0.80 -12.75
CA LEU A 734 -9.37 1.81 -13.77
C LEU A 734 -8.91 1.21 -15.09
N GLU A 735 -8.07 0.16 -15.06
CA GLU A 735 -7.71 -0.62 -16.25
C GLU A 735 -8.94 -1.18 -16.98
N LEU A 736 -9.99 -1.49 -16.23
CA LEU A 736 -11.26 -2.00 -16.74
C LEU A 736 -12.28 -0.89 -17.05
N GLY A 737 -11.91 0.38 -16.86
CA GLY A 737 -12.77 1.54 -17.09
C GLY A 737 -13.89 1.75 -16.07
N LEU A 738 -13.81 1.07 -14.92
CA LEU A 738 -14.77 1.09 -13.81
C LEU A 738 -14.46 2.21 -12.81
N VAL A 739 -14.57 3.46 -13.25
CA VAL A 739 -14.22 4.67 -12.48
C VAL A 739 -15.10 4.84 -11.24
N ASP A 740 -16.42 4.61 -11.36
CA ASP A 740 -17.34 4.72 -10.22
C ASP A 740 -16.97 3.75 -9.10
N GLU A 741 -16.68 2.49 -9.45
CA GLU A 741 -16.25 1.47 -8.50
C GLU A 741 -14.88 1.81 -7.89
N ALA A 742 -13.95 2.36 -8.67
CA ALA A 742 -12.66 2.81 -8.16
C ALA A 742 -12.84 3.94 -7.11
N LYS A 743 -13.72 4.91 -7.37
CA LYS A 743 -14.07 5.94 -6.38
C LYS A 743 -14.71 5.36 -5.12
N ASP A 744 -15.55 4.34 -5.26
CA ASP A 744 -16.17 3.66 -4.11
C ASP A 744 -15.14 2.95 -3.22
N VAL A 745 -14.16 2.27 -3.82
CA VAL A 745 -13.05 1.66 -3.09
C VAL A 745 -12.24 2.71 -2.35
N VAL A 746 -11.86 3.81 -3.02
CA VAL A 746 -11.08 4.91 -2.42
C VAL A 746 -11.82 5.55 -1.25
N ASN A 747 -13.12 5.81 -1.40
CA ASN A 747 -13.94 6.42 -0.36
C ASN A 747 -14.13 5.50 0.84
N LYS A 748 -14.46 4.22 0.59
CA LYS A 748 -14.70 3.25 1.65
C LYS A 748 -13.47 3.01 2.52
N TRP A 749 -12.31 2.84 1.88
CA TRP A 749 -11.07 2.49 2.58
C TRP A 749 -10.21 3.71 2.91
N MET A 750 -10.81 4.91 2.87
CA MET A 750 -10.19 6.17 3.24
C MET A 750 -8.83 6.42 2.57
N ALA A 751 -8.63 5.90 1.35
CA ALA A 751 -7.40 6.06 0.58
C ALA A 751 -7.32 7.45 -0.05
N ARG A 752 -7.40 8.50 0.78
CA ARG A 752 -7.50 9.92 0.40
C ARG A 752 -6.32 10.44 -0.42
N TRP A 753 -5.28 9.61 -0.58
CA TRP A 753 -4.09 9.85 -1.39
C TRP A 753 -4.21 9.33 -2.84
N ILE A 754 -5.27 8.60 -3.16
CA ILE A 754 -5.56 8.13 -4.51
C ILE A 754 -6.48 9.18 -5.16
N ASP A 755 -6.05 9.72 -6.30
CA ASP A 755 -6.88 10.59 -7.14
C ASP A 755 -7.44 9.77 -8.30
N VAL A 756 -8.76 9.71 -8.40
CA VAL A 756 -9.49 8.99 -9.46
C VAL A 756 -10.25 9.99 -10.30
#